data_AF-A0A1F8V3H2-F1
#
_entry.id   AF-A0A1F8V3H2-F1
#
_cell.length_a   1.000
_cell.length_b   1.000
_cell.length_c   1.000
_cell.angle_alpha   90.00
_cell.angle_beta   90.00
_cell.angle_gamma   90.00
#
_symmetry.space_group_name_H-M   'P 1'
#
loop_
_entity.id
_entity.type
_entity.pdbx_description
1 polymer ?
#
loop_
_entity_poly.entity_id
_entity_poly.type
_entity_poly.pdbx_seq_one_letter_code
_entity_poly.pdbx_strand_id
1 'polypeptide(L)'
;MIKPINKPNQIPESYSPVKPVILNMVESALHSGKNQQLPSECIITPKEKIASFTGEKWPFSNVEPAVYSALGLLYDKTERRDVNPHGEETGALINDDIEYAIHNVLTGHAFGLFYDMGDNFLSMAMYGFSSYNLNVNDYSEDEIAIIIKDQLYSGNSIHINASGEPFDYLIWGYKDDGNILLGYKFEHGNDMLNCSYDLNNPIEFDSLVKRLNKNDIFKSVRGQTGSITLIQPDGDRLKNEVVYRQALAEGYRMLTQVEPNPEMDFVRVHFGYGQAIYDEWIRQIEEMEKENREQFFNISPIFPHFIALYENRLQLLRFLKHWNKQINNEHLQKAIEICEQLKNVSSDAATLTMDGDWNPMRDASNHEKRAFALDALRKCRAFELEIAESIKEFIDAPESYSPKKPEILNMAEGQLQTKNLTENVLSGIPFMGYGNPSAVCYIGSVMRLMDFLNDPIEADELFSLSGTAFCFPWKNGLTCDEVSIISEIPKRTFAALGYESEYIYEKDISKSPRKYSKEFYIKKIKDSIDNGHPVVGFGFTQQNFTCLITGYYNDGKGMYMRAYWSPEGTPEGYDNEKYYYTEDWYDKCYGIVVIGEKTGERLNGTQAYQYLKETAKMYNDMKTGTQYDQMIYNNSASFDEMINWLRDDFCWDEGCDMGYCDLLLSPCGLLLLNHYRSYLHSYLSKLNEQCPELINTKIKSAIERLGESIPAANYTRIDLAKCVDPSITDFSMLHDRVVRKKVAAHVERLKKMDQEIFDSILES
;
A
#
# COMPACT_ATOMS: atom_id res chain seq x y z
N MET A 1 19.67 34.38 -1.73
CA MET A 1 18.85 34.51 -2.96
C MET A 1 19.06 33.25 -3.78
N ILE A 2 18.20 32.26 -3.57
CA ILE A 2 18.27 30.96 -4.24
C ILE A 2 17.24 31.01 -5.37
N LYS A 3 17.66 30.76 -6.61
CA LYS A 3 16.76 30.70 -7.76
C LYS A 3 15.88 29.45 -7.65
N PRO A 4 14.59 29.51 -7.99
CA PRO A 4 13.75 28.33 -8.09
C PRO A 4 14.27 27.43 -9.21
N ILE A 5 14.40 26.14 -8.91
CA ILE A 5 14.68 25.08 -9.89
C ILE A 5 13.38 24.88 -10.69
N ASN A 6 13.47 25.02 -12.01
CA ASN A 6 12.35 24.79 -12.91
C ASN A 6 11.94 23.31 -12.90
N LYS A 7 10.64 23.04 -12.82
CA LYS A 7 10.05 21.71 -13.04
C LYS A 7 10.47 21.18 -14.43
N PRO A 8 10.91 19.91 -14.57
CA PRO A 8 11.08 19.30 -15.88
C PRO A 8 9.73 19.15 -16.57
N ASN A 9 9.73 19.39 -17.88
CA ASN A 9 8.60 19.32 -18.79
C ASN A 9 7.98 17.91 -18.87
N GLN A 10 6.66 17.90 -19.09
CA GLN A 10 5.85 16.98 -19.89
C GLN A 10 6.50 15.63 -20.27
N ILE A 11 5.94 14.54 -19.74
CA ILE A 11 6.14 13.17 -20.25
C ILE A 11 4.96 12.83 -21.19
N PRO A 12 5.22 12.25 -22.37
CA PRO A 12 4.26 12.05 -23.46
C PRO A 12 3.18 11.00 -23.17
N GLU A 13 2.06 11.17 -23.88
CA GLU A 13 0.88 10.31 -23.91
C GLU A 13 1.20 8.82 -24.19
N SER A 14 0.47 7.95 -23.48
CA SER A 14 0.08 6.55 -23.77
C SER A 14 0.59 5.47 -22.79
N TYR A 15 -0.33 4.92 -21.99
CA TYR A 15 -0.36 3.48 -21.67
C TYR A 15 -1.71 3.04 -21.08
N SER A 16 -2.35 2.06 -21.74
CA SER A 16 -3.42 1.20 -21.21
C SER A 16 -2.83 -0.20 -20.94
N PRO A 17 -3.21 -0.93 -19.87
CA PRO A 17 -2.66 -2.25 -19.61
C PRO A 17 -3.14 -3.26 -20.67
N VAL A 18 -2.19 -3.79 -21.45
CA VAL A 18 -2.40 -4.91 -22.38
C VAL A 18 -1.85 -6.18 -21.73
N LYS A 19 -2.64 -7.26 -21.76
CA LYS A 19 -2.21 -8.61 -21.33
C LYS A 19 -0.96 -9.04 -22.12
N PRO A 20 0.06 -9.66 -21.47
CA PRO A 20 1.23 -10.16 -22.19
C PRO A 20 0.81 -11.20 -23.25
N VAL A 21 1.57 -11.28 -24.35
CA VAL A 21 1.38 -12.28 -25.42
C VAL A 21 1.32 -13.73 -24.90
N ILE A 22 1.87 -13.97 -23.71
CA ILE A 22 1.82 -15.21 -22.93
C ILE A 22 0.37 -15.70 -22.72
N LEU A 23 -0.56 -14.82 -22.35
CA LEU A 23 -1.96 -15.22 -22.13
C LEU A 23 -2.69 -15.51 -23.45
N ASN A 24 -2.33 -14.81 -24.52
CA ASN A 24 -2.87 -15.08 -25.86
C ASN A 24 -2.42 -16.44 -26.40
N MET A 25 -1.24 -16.93 -26.00
CA MET A 25 -0.76 -18.28 -26.35
C MET A 25 -1.45 -19.37 -25.52
N VAL A 26 -1.67 -19.15 -24.22
CA VAL A 26 -2.42 -20.05 -23.35
C VAL A 26 -3.89 -20.14 -23.78
N GLU A 27 -4.55 -19.00 -24.03
CA GLU A 27 -5.91 -18.96 -24.58
C GLU A 27 -5.97 -19.63 -25.97
N SER A 28 -4.99 -19.40 -26.85
CA SER A 28 -4.92 -20.07 -28.16
C SER A 28 -4.65 -21.57 -28.04
N ALA A 29 -3.84 -22.04 -27.08
CA ALA A 29 -3.59 -23.47 -26.85
C ALA A 29 -4.82 -24.17 -26.26
N LEU A 30 -5.50 -23.53 -25.31
CA LEU A 30 -6.76 -24.00 -24.72
C LEU A 30 -7.91 -24.00 -25.74
N HIS A 31 -7.94 -23.06 -26.68
CA HIS A 31 -9.03 -22.92 -27.66
C HIS A 31 -8.79 -23.60 -29.01
N SER A 32 -7.53 -23.84 -29.42
CA SER A 32 -7.24 -24.36 -30.77
C SER A 32 -7.38 -25.88 -30.93
N GLY A 33 -7.60 -26.63 -29.84
CA GLY A 33 -7.71 -28.10 -29.89
C GLY A 33 -6.49 -28.80 -30.50
N LYS A 34 -5.40 -28.08 -30.75
CA LYS A 34 -4.11 -28.63 -31.15
C LYS A 34 -3.35 -28.94 -29.86
N ASN A 35 -3.53 -30.17 -29.37
CA ASN A 35 -2.64 -30.77 -28.39
C ASN A 35 -1.22 -30.81 -28.96
N GLN A 36 -0.45 -29.73 -28.81
CA GLN A 36 0.99 -29.81 -28.89
C GLN A 36 1.42 -30.51 -27.60
N GLN A 37 1.61 -31.82 -27.68
CA GLN A 37 1.97 -32.65 -26.53
C GLN A 37 3.36 -32.22 -26.06
N LEU A 38 3.42 -31.39 -25.01
CA LEU A 38 4.66 -31.00 -24.36
C LEU A 38 5.41 -32.26 -23.90
N PRO A 39 6.76 -32.25 -23.91
CA PRO A 39 7.53 -33.41 -23.45
C PRO A 39 7.20 -33.73 -21.98
N SER A 40 7.48 -34.97 -21.58
CA SER A 40 7.27 -35.43 -20.21
C SER A 40 8.28 -34.85 -19.22
N GLU A 41 9.41 -34.32 -19.71
CA GLU A 41 10.42 -33.64 -18.92
C GLU A 41 11.01 -32.45 -19.67
N CYS A 42 11.44 -31.44 -18.93
CA CYS A 42 12.17 -30.28 -19.43
C CYS A 42 13.08 -29.75 -18.31
N ILE A 43 14.32 -29.40 -18.62
CA ILE A 43 15.25 -28.75 -17.68
C ILE A 43 15.99 -27.66 -18.44
N ILE A 44 16.00 -26.45 -17.89
CA ILE A 44 16.82 -25.34 -18.37
C ILE A 44 18.24 -25.54 -17.82
N THR A 45 19.21 -25.71 -18.70
CA THR A 45 20.61 -25.88 -18.30
C THR A 45 21.34 -24.53 -18.29
N PRO A 46 22.26 -24.30 -17.35
CA PRO A 46 23.15 -23.13 -17.39
C PRO A 46 23.81 -22.97 -18.76
N LYS A 47 23.85 -21.74 -19.28
CA LYS A 47 24.48 -21.47 -20.59
C LYS A 47 26.00 -21.55 -20.56
N GLU A 48 26.58 -21.23 -19.40
CA GLU A 48 28.01 -21.22 -19.16
C GLU A 48 28.36 -22.05 -17.93
N LYS A 49 29.65 -22.42 -17.83
CA LYS A 49 30.15 -23.13 -16.64
C LYS A 49 30.10 -22.19 -15.44
N ILE A 50 29.61 -22.68 -14.30
CA ILE A 50 29.56 -21.94 -13.03
C ILE A 50 30.64 -22.47 -12.09
N ALA A 51 31.42 -21.57 -11.49
CA ALA A 51 32.40 -21.90 -10.48
C ALA A 51 31.73 -22.25 -9.14
N SER A 52 32.43 -23.01 -8.28
CA SER A 52 31.99 -23.20 -6.90
C SER A 52 31.94 -21.86 -6.16
N PHE A 53 31.05 -21.76 -5.16
CA PHE A 53 30.95 -20.54 -4.36
C PHE A 53 32.28 -20.22 -3.66
N THR A 54 32.79 -18.99 -3.83
CA THR A 54 34.08 -18.53 -3.27
C THR A 54 33.95 -17.40 -2.26
N GLY A 55 32.73 -16.90 -2.02
CA GLY A 55 32.46 -15.79 -1.11
C GLY A 55 32.51 -16.17 0.38
N GLU A 56 32.39 -15.16 1.23
CA GLU A 56 32.19 -15.37 2.67
C GLU A 56 30.77 -15.85 2.95
N LYS A 57 30.62 -16.66 4.01
CA LYS A 57 29.32 -17.01 4.59
C LYS A 57 28.68 -15.80 5.29
N TRP A 58 27.36 -15.75 5.33
CA TRP A 58 26.62 -14.61 5.90
C TRP A 58 25.91 -15.03 7.18
N PRO A 59 25.84 -14.19 8.22
CA PRO A 59 25.11 -14.54 9.44
C PRO A 59 23.60 -14.65 9.26
N PHE A 60 23.02 -13.96 8.27
CA PHE A 60 21.60 -14.05 7.92
C PHE A 60 21.41 -13.79 6.43
N SER A 61 20.82 -14.70 5.66
CA SER A 61 20.61 -14.52 4.22
C SER A 61 19.14 -14.14 3.89
N ASN A 62 18.94 -13.16 3.02
CA ASN A 62 17.64 -12.85 2.42
C ASN A 62 17.43 -13.73 1.19
N VAL A 63 16.21 -14.23 1.01
CA VAL A 63 15.90 -15.20 -0.04
C VAL A 63 15.92 -14.55 -1.43
N GLU A 64 15.24 -13.43 -1.62
CA GLU A 64 15.12 -12.82 -2.95
C GLU A 64 16.47 -12.44 -3.58
N PRO A 65 17.41 -11.79 -2.86
CA PRO A 65 18.72 -11.49 -3.44
C PRO A 65 19.50 -12.75 -3.84
N ALA A 66 19.32 -13.86 -3.12
CA ALA A 66 19.94 -15.15 -3.47
C ALA A 66 19.28 -15.77 -4.72
N VAL A 67 17.95 -15.71 -4.83
CA VAL A 67 17.21 -16.13 -6.03
C VAL A 67 17.66 -15.35 -7.26
N TYR A 68 17.74 -14.01 -7.16
CA TYR A 68 18.15 -13.16 -8.28
C TYR A 68 19.61 -13.39 -8.68
N SER A 69 20.51 -13.59 -7.71
CA SER A 69 21.89 -13.98 -7.98
C SER A 69 21.98 -15.32 -8.74
N ALA A 70 21.16 -16.31 -8.36
CA ALA A 70 21.10 -17.60 -9.04
C ALA A 70 20.57 -17.50 -10.48
N LEU A 71 19.59 -16.64 -10.73
CA LEU A 71 19.07 -16.38 -12.08
C LEU A 71 20.12 -15.76 -13.01
N GLY A 72 20.91 -14.82 -12.49
CA GLY A 72 22.04 -14.24 -13.23
C GLY A 72 23.02 -15.32 -13.71
N LEU A 73 23.30 -16.31 -12.86
CA LEU A 73 24.17 -17.44 -13.20
C LEU A 73 23.50 -18.43 -14.16
N LEU A 74 22.21 -18.76 -13.95
CA LEU A 74 21.46 -19.71 -14.79
C LEU A 74 21.44 -19.26 -16.26
N TYR A 75 21.23 -17.96 -16.50
CA TYR A 75 21.04 -17.42 -17.84
C TYR A 75 22.29 -16.76 -18.46
N ASP A 76 23.45 -16.86 -17.81
CA ASP A 76 24.71 -16.17 -18.19
C ASP A 76 24.50 -14.67 -18.38
N LYS A 77 24.01 -14.02 -17.32
CA LYS A 77 23.77 -12.57 -17.27
C LYS A 77 24.69 -11.85 -16.28
N THR A 78 25.50 -12.59 -15.52
CA THR A 78 26.56 -12.01 -14.69
C THR A 78 27.79 -11.71 -15.55
N GLU A 79 28.44 -10.56 -15.32
CA GLU A 79 29.65 -10.16 -16.07
C GLU A 79 30.93 -10.79 -15.52
N ARG A 80 30.89 -11.22 -14.27
CA ARG A 80 32.10 -11.54 -13.52
C ARG A 80 32.53 -12.98 -13.78
N ARG A 81 33.80 -13.15 -14.11
CA ARG A 81 34.41 -14.44 -14.46
C ARG A 81 35.39 -14.88 -13.39
N ASP A 82 35.41 -16.17 -13.10
CA ASP A 82 36.30 -16.77 -12.11
C ASP A 82 37.75 -16.81 -12.63
N VAL A 83 38.70 -16.60 -11.73
CA VAL A 83 40.15 -16.57 -12.02
C VAL A 83 40.85 -17.69 -11.27
N ASN A 84 41.80 -18.35 -11.93
CA ASN A 84 42.60 -19.38 -11.30
C ASN A 84 43.59 -18.77 -10.27
N PRO A 85 44.23 -19.59 -9.40
CA PRO A 85 45.20 -19.10 -8.42
C PRO A 85 46.43 -18.38 -9.01
N HIS A 86 46.65 -18.46 -10.32
CA HIS A 86 47.72 -17.78 -11.06
C HIS A 86 47.26 -16.47 -11.72
N GLY A 87 45.99 -16.08 -11.55
CA GLY A 87 45.42 -14.83 -12.05
C GLY A 87 44.91 -14.90 -13.50
N GLU A 88 44.76 -16.09 -14.07
CA GLU A 88 44.21 -16.28 -15.42
C GLU A 88 42.71 -16.61 -15.36
N GLU A 89 41.91 -16.01 -16.23
CA GLU A 89 40.47 -16.28 -16.33
C GLU A 89 40.21 -17.75 -16.69
N THR A 90 39.36 -18.42 -15.90
CA THR A 90 38.94 -19.81 -16.14
C THR A 90 37.82 -19.93 -17.19
N GLY A 91 37.21 -18.80 -17.54
CA GLY A 91 36.00 -18.71 -18.38
C GLY A 91 34.70 -19.03 -17.66
N ALA A 92 34.72 -19.55 -16.43
CA ALA A 92 33.51 -19.84 -15.66
C ALA A 92 32.90 -18.57 -15.04
N LEU A 93 31.58 -18.55 -14.85
CA LEU A 93 30.88 -17.53 -14.06
C LEU A 93 31.24 -17.66 -12.59
N ILE A 94 31.63 -16.54 -11.97
CA ILE A 94 31.94 -16.53 -10.54
C ILE A 94 30.65 -16.53 -9.73
N ASN A 95 30.59 -17.42 -8.73
CA ASN A 95 29.55 -17.45 -7.72
C ASN A 95 30.17 -16.96 -6.40
N ASP A 96 29.88 -15.73 -5.98
CA ASP A 96 30.43 -15.15 -4.76
C ASP A 96 29.40 -14.23 -4.07
N ASP A 97 29.81 -13.56 -3.00
CA ASP A 97 28.97 -12.70 -2.18
C ASP A 97 28.65 -11.32 -2.77
N ILE A 98 29.28 -10.95 -3.89
CA ILE A 98 29.09 -9.63 -4.49
C ILE A 98 27.80 -9.56 -5.30
N GLU A 99 27.41 -10.59 -6.07
CA GLU A 99 26.10 -10.59 -6.75
C GLU A 99 24.98 -10.48 -5.71
N TYR A 100 25.11 -11.22 -4.60
CA TYR A 100 24.17 -11.16 -3.50
C TYR A 100 24.09 -9.75 -2.89
N ALA A 101 25.24 -9.11 -2.61
CA ALA A 101 25.30 -7.75 -2.09
C ALA A 101 24.66 -6.73 -3.05
N ILE A 102 24.89 -6.88 -4.35
CA ILE A 102 24.27 -6.04 -5.39
C ILE A 102 22.75 -6.20 -5.31
N HIS A 103 22.22 -7.43 -5.38
CA HIS A 103 20.77 -7.64 -5.34
C HIS A 103 20.14 -7.23 -4.01
N ASN A 104 20.88 -7.28 -2.90
CA ASN A 104 20.40 -6.79 -1.61
C ASN A 104 20.15 -5.27 -1.65
N VAL A 105 20.98 -4.52 -2.38
CA VAL A 105 20.76 -3.09 -2.65
C VAL A 105 19.64 -2.88 -3.67
N LEU A 106 19.60 -3.66 -4.75
CA LEU A 106 18.59 -3.51 -5.81
C LEU A 106 17.17 -3.91 -5.40
N THR A 107 17.01 -4.65 -4.32
CA THR A 107 15.72 -5.02 -3.72
C THR A 107 15.36 -4.13 -2.53
N GLY A 108 16.27 -3.27 -2.07
CA GLY A 108 16.05 -2.35 -0.95
C GLY A 108 16.33 -2.94 0.43
N HIS A 109 16.55 -4.25 0.53
CA HIS A 109 16.91 -4.93 1.77
C HIS A 109 18.10 -4.28 2.49
N ALA A 110 19.10 -3.84 1.72
CA ALA A 110 20.31 -3.23 2.28
C ALA A 110 20.05 -1.90 3.04
N PHE A 111 18.91 -1.25 2.77
CA PHE A 111 18.50 0.00 3.41
C PHE A 111 17.44 -0.21 4.49
N GLY A 112 16.54 -1.19 4.30
CA GLY A 112 15.47 -1.52 5.24
C GLY A 112 15.89 -2.44 6.40
N LEU A 113 14.90 -2.80 7.21
CA LEU A 113 14.94 -3.80 8.28
C LEU A 113 13.78 -4.77 8.04
N PHE A 114 14.11 -5.94 7.49
CA PHE A 114 13.17 -6.92 6.93
C PHE A 114 12.18 -6.33 5.90
N TYR A 115 12.50 -5.17 5.31
CA TYR A 115 11.66 -4.47 4.35
C TYR A 115 12.37 -4.40 2.98
N ASP A 116 11.61 -4.63 1.92
CA ASP A 116 12.02 -4.55 0.51
C ASP A 116 11.22 -3.48 -0.25
N MET A 117 11.61 -3.15 -1.48
CA MET A 117 10.92 -2.12 -2.28
C MET A 117 9.56 -2.55 -2.84
N GLY A 118 9.07 -3.77 -2.56
CA GLY A 118 7.82 -4.33 -3.08
C GLY A 118 7.83 -4.68 -4.58
N ASP A 119 8.86 -4.26 -5.33
CA ASP A 119 9.06 -4.56 -6.76
C ASP A 119 10.50 -5.03 -7.00
N ASN A 120 10.65 -6.12 -7.77
CA ASN A 120 11.93 -6.71 -8.16
C ASN A 120 12.53 -6.09 -9.43
N PHE A 121 11.90 -5.06 -9.98
CA PHE A 121 12.23 -4.41 -11.24
C PHE A 121 13.73 -4.11 -11.42
N LEU A 122 14.41 -3.48 -10.45
CA LEU A 122 15.83 -3.13 -10.63
C LEU A 122 16.73 -4.37 -10.75
N SER A 123 16.42 -5.43 -10.00
CA SER A 123 17.12 -6.71 -10.10
C SER A 123 16.87 -7.38 -11.45
N MET A 124 15.63 -7.34 -11.96
CA MET A 124 15.28 -7.87 -13.27
C MET A 124 15.96 -7.07 -14.41
N ALA A 125 15.87 -5.74 -14.35
CA ALA A 125 16.42 -4.83 -15.35
C ALA A 125 17.96 -4.91 -15.44
N MET A 126 18.64 -5.18 -14.31
CA MET A 126 20.09 -5.41 -14.30
C MET A 126 20.51 -6.60 -15.17
N TYR A 127 19.66 -7.62 -15.35
CA TYR A 127 19.98 -8.79 -16.17
C TYR A 127 19.23 -8.83 -17.52
N GLY A 128 18.37 -7.84 -17.77
CA GLY A 128 17.50 -7.84 -18.95
C GLY A 128 16.46 -8.96 -18.84
N PHE A 129 15.87 -9.11 -17.66
CA PHE A 129 14.74 -10.00 -17.44
C PHE A 129 13.45 -9.20 -17.45
N SER A 130 12.38 -9.82 -17.96
CA SER A 130 11.02 -9.41 -17.64
C SER A 130 10.44 -10.34 -16.60
N SER A 131 9.62 -9.78 -15.70
CA SER A 131 8.92 -10.53 -14.66
C SER A 131 7.42 -10.28 -14.73
N TYR A 132 6.64 -11.28 -14.33
CA TYR A 132 5.20 -11.17 -14.21
C TYR A 132 4.71 -11.95 -12.99
N ASN A 133 4.13 -11.24 -12.02
CA ASN A 133 3.46 -11.83 -10.88
C ASN A 133 2.09 -12.38 -11.34
N LEU A 134 1.95 -13.69 -11.31
CA LEU A 134 0.71 -14.38 -11.64
C LEU A 134 -0.29 -14.17 -10.49
N ASN A 135 -1.42 -13.54 -10.78
CA ASN A 135 -2.54 -13.51 -9.85
C ASN A 135 -3.21 -14.88 -9.83
N VAL A 136 -2.82 -15.72 -8.87
CA VAL A 136 -3.28 -17.11 -8.75
C VAL A 136 -4.79 -17.24 -8.56
N ASN A 137 -5.49 -16.18 -8.14
CA ASN A 137 -6.95 -16.20 -8.01
C ASN A 137 -7.67 -16.15 -9.35
N ASP A 138 -6.98 -15.75 -10.43
CA ASP A 138 -7.55 -15.64 -11.77
C ASP A 138 -7.53 -16.97 -12.55
N TYR A 139 -6.94 -18.02 -11.97
CA TYR A 139 -6.71 -19.31 -12.64
C TYR A 139 -7.11 -20.48 -11.74
N SER A 140 -7.65 -21.54 -12.33
CA SER A 140 -7.82 -22.83 -11.66
C SER A 140 -6.47 -23.51 -11.40
N GLU A 141 -6.46 -24.47 -10.49
CA GLU A 141 -5.26 -25.27 -10.17
C GLU A 141 -4.66 -25.96 -11.41
N ASP A 142 -5.52 -26.49 -12.28
CA ASP A 142 -5.10 -27.12 -13.54
C ASP A 142 -4.50 -26.09 -14.52
N GLU A 143 -5.05 -24.88 -14.58
CA GLU A 143 -4.52 -23.79 -15.41
C GLU A 143 -3.17 -23.30 -14.91
N ILE A 144 -2.98 -23.17 -13.58
CA ILE A 144 -1.69 -22.83 -12.97
C ILE A 144 -0.65 -23.88 -13.33
N ALA A 145 -0.97 -25.17 -13.22
CA ALA A 145 -0.06 -26.25 -13.58
C ALA A 145 0.33 -26.21 -15.08
N ILE A 146 -0.63 -25.91 -15.96
CA ILE A 146 -0.39 -25.73 -17.41
C ILE A 146 0.53 -24.54 -17.66
N ILE A 147 0.27 -23.38 -17.03
CA ILE A 147 1.07 -22.17 -17.16
C ILE A 147 2.52 -22.45 -16.73
N ILE A 148 2.71 -23.06 -15.56
CA ILE A 148 4.03 -23.42 -15.04
C ILE A 148 4.78 -24.31 -16.04
N LYS A 149 4.14 -25.36 -16.54
CA LYS A 149 4.75 -26.30 -17.50
C LYS A 149 5.13 -25.60 -18.82
N ASP A 150 4.25 -24.76 -19.34
CA ASP A 150 4.46 -24.01 -20.57
C ASP A 150 5.63 -23.02 -20.46
N GLN A 151 5.70 -22.29 -19.35
CA GLN A 151 6.79 -21.34 -19.10
C GLN A 151 8.15 -22.03 -19.00
N LEU A 152 8.23 -23.14 -18.24
CA LEU A 152 9.46 -23.92 -18.13
C LEU A 152 9.88 -24.50 -19.50
N TYR A 153 8.93 -25.01 -20.28
CA TYR A 153 9.21 -25.51 -21.62
C TYR A 153 9.66 -24.41 -22.59
N SER A 154 9.17 -23.20 -22.42
CA SER A 154 9.58 -22.02 -23.19
C SER A 154 10.96 -21.49 -22.81
N GLY A 155 11.64 -22.10 -21.83
CA GLY A 155 12.96 -21.70 -21.35
C GLY A 155 12.92 -20.63 -20.25
N ASN A 156 11.75 -20.36 -19.68
CA ASN A 156 11.54 -19.40 -18.61
C ASN A 156 11.63 -20.07 -17.24
N SER A 157 12.03 -19.32 -16.23
CA SER A 157 12.12 -19.80 -14.86
C SER A 157 10.98 -19.23 -14.02
N ILE A 158 10.72 -19.87 -12.89
CA ILE A 158 9.58 -19.53 -12.04
C ILE A 158 10.07 -19.41 -10.61
N HIS A 159 9.79 -18.27 -9.99
CA HIS A 159 10.00 -18.05 -8.57
C HIS A 159 8.67 -18.22 -7.85
N ILE A 160 8.62 -19.09 -6.84
CA ILE A 160 7.43 -19.37 -6.04
C ILE A 160 7.73 -19.01 -4.60
N ASN A 161 7.05 -17.99 -4.09
CA ASN A 161 7.01 -17.67 -2.67
C ASN A 161 5.81 -18.40 -2.06
N ALA A 162 6.06 -19.29 -1.09
CA ALA A 162 4.99 -20.05 -0.44
C ALA A 162 4.58 -19.37 0.86
N SER A 163 3.28 -19.07 0.99
CA SER A 163 2.74 -18.39 2.18
C SER A 163 3.12 -19.12 3.48
N GLY A 164 3.66 -18.37 4.43
CA GLY A 164 3.94 -18.86 5.78
C GLY A 164 5.13 -19.82 5.90
N GLU A 165 5.88 -20.03 4.81
CA GLU A 165 7.12 -20.80 4.83
C GLU A 165 8.33 -19.87 4.90
N PRO A 166 9.42 -20.26 5.60
CA PRO A 166 10.63 -19.43 5.68
C PRO A 166 11.49 -19.53 4.41
N PHE A 167 10.96 -20.03 3.29
CA PHE A 167 11.72 -20.33 2.08
C PHE A 167 10.92 -20.12 0.80
N ASP A 168 11.63 -19.80 -0.28
CA ASP A 168 11.11 -19.72 -1.64
C ASP A 168 11.72 -20.79 -2.53
N TYR A 169 11.08 -21.02 -3.66
CA TYR A 169 11.54 -21.94 -4.69
C TYR A 169 11.90 -21.19 -5.97
N LEU A 170 13.07 -21.49 -6.52
CA LEU A 170 13.38 -21.17 -7.90
C LEU A 170 13.27 -22.46 -8.71
N ILE A 171 12.36 -22.50 -9.67
CA ILE A 171 12.05 -23.66 -10.52
C ILE A 171 12.51 -23.37 -11.94
N TRP A 172 13.25 -24.32 -12.52
CA TRP A 172 13.78 -24.21 -13.88
C TRP A 172 13.68 -25.55 -14.66
N GLY A 173 12.84 -26.46 -14.19
CA GLY A 173 12.47 -27.66 -14.95
C GLY A 173 11.28 -28.40 -14.35
N TYR A 174 10.86 -29.45 -15.05
CA TYR A 174 9.85 -30.41 -14.61
C TYR A 174 10.13 -31.82 -15.14
N LYS A 175 9.51 -32.82 -14.50
CA LYS A 175 9.46 -34.23 -14.89
C LYS A 175 8.05 -34.78 -14.72
N ASP A 176 7.83 -35.99 -15.24
CA ASP A 176 6.58 -36.74 -15.11
C ASP A 176 5.37 -35.90 -15.52
N ASP A 177 5.44 -35.29 -16.71
CA ASP A 177 4.41 -34.44 -17.29
C ASP A 177 4.05 -33.18 -16.49
N GLY A 178 4.92 -32.76 -15.57
CA GLY A 178 4.68 -31.61 -14.70
C GLY A 178 4.30 -32.01 -13.27
N ASN A 179 4.17 -33.31 -12.98
CA ASN A 179 3.88 -33.81 -11.63
C ASN A 179 5.07 -33.68 -10.66
N ILE A 180 6.27 -33.41 -11.19
CA ILE A 180 7.48 -33.15 -10.41
C ILE A 180 8.11 -31.86 -10.93
N LEU A 181 8.23 -30.84 -10.07
CA LEU A 181 8.99 -29.63 -10.38
C LEU A 181 10.46 -29.81 -9.99
N LEU A 182 11.35 -29.20 -10.77
CA LEU A 182 12.80 -29.27 -10.61
C LEU A 182 13.36 -27.88 -10.35
N GLY A 183 14.10 -27.74 -9.25
CA GLY A 183 14.68 -26.45 -8.92
C GLY A 183 15.53 -26.45 -7.65
N TYR A 184 15.51 -25.34 -6.92
CA TYR A 184 16.19 -25.21 -5.63
C TYR A 184 15.33 -24.43 -4.64
N LYS A 185 15.56 -24.69 -3.35
CA LYS A 185 14.89 -24.05 -2.24
C LYS A 185 15.85 -23.08 -1.55
N PHE A 186 15.45 -21.83 -1.40
CA PHE A 186 16.21 -20.77 -0.72
C PHE A 186 15.51 -20.41 0.58
N GLU A 187 16.23 -20.27 1.69
CA GLU A 187 15.63 -20.09 3.03
C GLU A 187 16.16 -18.84 3.74
N HIS A 188 15.26 -18.07 4.35
CA HIS A 188 15.62 -16.86 5.09
C HIS A 188 16.48 -17.23 6.30
N GLY A 189 17.60 -16.54 6.46
CA GLY A 189 18.56 -16.79 7.55
C GLY A 189 19.40 -18.06 7.39
N ASN A 190 19.36 -18.73 6.24
CA ASN A 190 20.16 -19.94 5.97
C ASN A 190 21.18 -19.68 4.85
N ASP A 191 22.36 -19.19 5.24
CA ASP A 191 23.46 -18.87 4.34
C ASP A 191 24.05 -20.12 3.68
N MET A 192 24.21 -21.19 4.45
CA MET A 192 24.74 -22.46 3.96
C MET A 192 23.90 -23.01 2.81
N LEU A 193 22.58 -22.93 2.92
CA LEU A 193 21.68 -23.33 1.86
C LEU A 193 21.75 -22.36 0.68
N ASN A 194 21.68 -21.05 0.95
CA ASN A 194 21.57 -20.04 -0.11
C ASN A 194 22.86 -19.81 -0.90
N CYS A 195 24.03 -20.23 -0.40
CA CYS A 195 25.30 -20.17 -1.11
C CYS A 195 25.71 -21.48 -1.80
N SER A 196 24.98 -22.59 -1.57
CA SER A 196 25.39 -23.94 -2.01
C SER A 196 24.54 -24.55 -3.12
N TYR A 197 23.75 -23.73 -3.85
CA TYR A 197 22.91 -24.24 -4.93
C TYR A 197 23.74 -24.78 -6.10
N ASP A 198 23.25 -25.87 -6.70
CA ASP A 198 23.82 -26.48 -7.91
C ASP A 198 22.81 -26.41 -9.05
N LEU A 199 23.00 -25.47 -9.97
CA LEU A 199 22.09 -25.26 -11.11
C LEU A 199 22.14 -26.40 -12.14
N ASN A 200 23.17 -27.25 -12.11
CA ASN A 200 23.26 -28.42 -12.99
C ASN A 200 22.47 -29.63 -12.46
N ASN A 201 22.20 -29.66 -11.16
CA ASN A 201 21.55 -30.79 -10.48
C ASN A 201 20.35 -30.28 -9.66
N PRO A 202 19.22 -29.93 -10.32
CA PRO A 202 18.03 -29.48 -9.61
C PRO A 202 17.45 -30.56 -8.69
N ILE A 203 16.89 -30.11 -7.57
CA ILE A 203 16.16 -30.93 -6.59
C ILE A 203 14.74 -31.18 -7.10
N GLU A 204 14.21 -32.38 -6.84
CA GLU A 204 12.85 -32.77 -7.20
C GLU A 204 11.84 -32.39 -6.10
N PHE A 205 10.74 -31.76 -6.49
CA PHE A 205 9.67 -31.29 -5.59
C PHE A 205 8.29 -31.87 -5.98
N ASP A 206 8.09 -33.17 -5.77
CA ASP A 206 6.79 -33.84 -6.00
C ASP A 206 5.68 -33.33 -5.05
N SER A 207 6.06 -32.99 -3.82
CA SER A 207 5.12 -32.46 -2.81
C SER A 207 4.67 -31.03 -3.11
N LEU A 208 5.47 -30.23 -3.83
CA LEU A 208 5.13 -28.86 -4.19
C LEU A 208 3.96 -28.84 -5.18
N VAL A 209 3.98 -29.72 -6.19
CA VAL A 209 2.87 -29.86 -7.16
C VAL A 209 1.58 -30.27 -6.46
N LYS A 210 1.65 -31.20 -5.50
CA LYS A 210 0.47 -31.60 -4.71
C LYS A 210 -0.11 -30.45 -3.87
N ARG A 211 0.73 -29.50 -3.45
CA ARG A 211 0.30 -28.31 -2.69
C ARG A 211 -0.20 -27.19 -3.60
N LEU A 212 0.39 -27.01 -4.79
CA LEU A 212 -0.11 -26.15 -5.86
C LEU A 212 -1.52 -26.58 -6.26
N ASN A 213 -1.74 -27.87 -6.51
CA ASN A 213 -3.03 -28.48 -6.86
C ASN A 213 -4.04 -28.54 -5.70
N LYS A 214 -3.80 -27.83 -4.61
CA LYS A 214 -4.75 -27.67 -3.50
C LYS A 214 -4.89 -26.21 -3.08
N ASN A 215 -4.19 -25.32 -3.80
CA ASN A 215 -3.95 -23.94 -3.41
C ASN A 215 -3.44 -23.78 -1.97
N ASP A 216 -2.82 -24.81 -1.39
CA ASP A 216 -2.38 -24.81 0.00
C ASP A 216 -1.25 -23.81 0.23
N ILE A 217 -0.41 -23.58 -0.78
CA ILE A 217 0.73 -22.65 -0.69
C ILE A 217 0.34 -21.17 -0.82
N PHE A 218 -0.88 -20.89 -1.28
CA PHE A 218 -1.39 -19.53 -1.48
C PHE A 218 -2.37 -19.09 -0.38
N LYS A 219 -2.75 -20.00 0.52
CA LYS A 219 -3.57 -19.65 1.69
C LYS A 219 -2.77 -18.70 2.56
N SER A 220 -3.30 -17.51 2.83
CA SER A 220 -2.65 -16.56 3.72
C SER A 220 -2.35 -17.19 5.08
N VAL A 221 -1.09 -17.11 5.48
CA VAL A 221 -0.60 -17.43 6.81
C VAL A 221 -0.01 -16.15 7.38
N ARG A 222 -0.58 -15.68 8.49
CA ARG A 222 -0.14 -14.46 9.22
C ARG A 222 -0.18 -13.15 8.43
N GLY A 223 -0.95 -13.06 7.35
CA GLY A 223 -1.08 -11.83 6.54
C GLY A 223 -0.15 -11.78 5.32
N GLN A 224 0.51 -12.89 4.98
CA GLN A 224 1.32 -13.02 3.77
C GLN A 224 0.66 -14.03 2.84
N THR A 225 0.36 -13.66 1.60
CA THR A 225 -0.06 -14.58 0.55
C THR A 225 1.15 -15.02 -0.27
N GLY A 226 1.20 -16.31 -0.62
CA GLY A 226 2.21 -16.82 -1.53
C GLY A 226 2.01 -16.25 -2.93
N SER A 227 3.07 -16.20 -3.73
CA SER A 227 3.06 -15.65 -5.09
C SER A 227 3.79 -16.57 -6.07
N ILE A 228 3.43 -16.46 -7.35
CA ILE A 228 4.18 -17.07 -8.46
C ILE A 228 4.65 -15.94 -9.37
N THR A 229 5.97 -15.86 -9.56
CA THR A 229 6.61 -14.89 -10.45
C THR A 229 7.19 -15.63 -11.64
N LEU A 230 6.70 -15.33 -12.84
CA LEU A 230 7.25 -15.83 -14.10
C LEU A 230 8.42 -14.94 -14.51
N ILE A 231 9.55 -15.53 -14.89
CA ILE A 231 10.79 -14.80 -15.19
C ILE A 231 11.31 -15.20 -16.57
N GLN A 232 11.43 -14.21 -17.45
CA GLN A 232 11.81 -14.42 -18.85
C GLN A 232 13.13 -13.70 -19.18
N PRO A 233 14.08 -14.36 -19.86
CA PRO A 233 15.36 -13.78 -20.23
C PRO A 233 15.33 -13.01 -21.57
N ASP A 234 14.30 -12.18 -21.78
CA ASP A 234 13.93 -11.59 -23.07
C ASP A 234 14.23 -10.08 -23.24
N GLY A 235 14.63 -9.41 -22.16
CA GLY A 235 14.86 -7.97 -22.13
C GLY A 235 16.29 -7.54 -22.45
N ASP A 236 16.43 -6.26 -22.80
CA ASP A 236 17.72 -5.59 -22.86
C ASP A 236 18.21 -5.23 -21.46
N ARG A 237 19.48 -5.53 -21.21
CA ARG A 237 20.13 -5.22 -19.94
C ARG A 237 20.37 -3.72 -19.80
N LEU A 238 19.95 -3.14 -18.67
CA LEU A 238 20.32 -1.78 -18.32
C LEU A 238 21.78 -1.70 -17.87
N LYS A 239 22.40 -0.54 -18.07
CA LYS A 239 23.75 -0.27 -17.57
C LYS A 239 23.76 -0.29 -16.05
N ASN A 240 24.72 -1.00 -15.45
CA ASN A 240 24.88 -1.08 -13.99
C ASN A 240 24.86 0.30 -13.32
N GLU A 241 25.53 1.30 -13.90
CA GLU A 241 25.54 2.67 -13.34
C GLU A 241 24.13 3.26 -13.19
N VAL A 242 23.24 3.04 -14.17
CA VAL A 242 21.87 3.57 -14.13
C VAL A 242 21.09 2.89 -13.01
N VAL A 243 21.15 1.56 -12.96
CA VAL A 243 20.43 0.75 -11.96
C VAL A 243 20.95 1.04 -10.55
N TYR A 244 22.26 1.18 -10.37
CA TYR A 244 22.88 1.48 -9.08
C TYR A 244 22.52 2.88 -8.57
N ARG A 245 22.48 3.88 -9.44
CA ARG A 245 22.02 5.23 -9.08
C ARG A 245 20.54 5.23 -8.68
N GLN A 246 19.69 4.52 -9.43
CA GLN A 246 18.28 4.38 -9.08
C GLN A 246 18.09 3.70 -7.71
N ALA A 247 18.82 2.60 -7.45
CA ALA A 247 18.77 1.92 -6.17
C ALA A 247 19.24 2.81 -5.00
N LEU A 248 20.25 3.66 -5.21
CA LEU A 248 20.71 4.60 -4.18
C LEU A 248 19.78 5.80 -3.99
N ALA A 249 19.11 6.26 -5.04
CA ALA A 249 18.08 7.30 -4.91
C ALA A 249 16.92 6.79 -4.04
N GLU A 250 16.51 5.54 -4.26
CA GLU A 250 15.47 4.91 -3.46
C GLU A 250 15.96 4.58 -2.04
N GLY A 251 17.20 4.09 -1.92
CA GLY A 251 17.86 3.94 -0.63
C GLY A 251 17.96 5.25 0.17
N TYR A 252 18.24 6.38 -0.48
CA TYR A 252 18.20 7.70 0.16
C TYR A 252 16.81 8.02 0.69
N ARG A 253 15.75 7.81 -0.11
CA ARG A 253 14.37 8.00 0.33
C ARG A 253 14.06 7.13 1.55
N MET A 254 14.47 5.87 1.53
CA MET A 254 14.28 4.95 2.65
C MET A 254 15.02 5.41 3.91
N LEU A 255 16.33 5.68 3.83
CA LEU A 255 17.15 6.06 4.99
C LEU A 255 16.72 7.40 5.62
N THR A 256 16.15 8.32 4.83
CA THR A 256 15.72 9.65 5.30
C THR A 256 14.26 9.72 5.72
N GLN A 257 13.49 8.64 5.57
CA GLN A 257 12.07 8.60 5.93
C GLN A 257 11.87 8.84 7.43
N VAL A 258 11.11 9.89 7.77
CA VAL A 258 10.78 10.26 9.16
C VAL A 258 9.37 9.87 9.59
N GLU A 259 8.46 9.70 8.62
CA GLU A 259 7.10 9.24 8.90
C GLU A 259 7.01 7.72 8.81
N PRO A 260 6.33 7.05 9.75
CA PRO A 260 6.16 5.61 9.69
C PRO A 260 5.40 5.18 8.42
N ASN A 261 5.90 4.16 7.71
CA ASN A 261 5.21 3.58 6.57
C ASN A 261 3.87 2.96 7.05
N PRO A 262 2.74 3.17 6.34
CA PRO A 262 1.46 2.52 6.64
C PRO A 262 1.50 0.99 6.84
N GLU A 263 2.49 0.31 6.24
CA GLU A 263 2.71 -1.15 6.38
C GLU A 263 3.51 -1.54 7.64
N MET A 264 3.97 -0.57 8.43
CA MET A 264 4.65 -0.84 9.70
C MET A 264 3.67 -1.38 10.73
N ASP A 265 3.77 -2.68 11.04
CA ASP A 265 3.07 -3.31 12.16
C ASP A 265 3.84 -3.07 13.46
N PHE A 266 3.39 -2.09 14.24
CA PHE A 266 3.95 -1.72 15.55
C PHE A 266 3.66 -2.72 16.67
N VAL A 267 2.71 -3.64 16.49
CA VAL A 267 2.46 -4.73 17.44
C VAL A 267 3.46 -5.85 17.22
N ARG A 268 3.95 -6.02 15.99
CA ARG A 268 4.96 -7.03 15.62
C ARG A 268 6.39 -6.49 15.58
N VAL A 269 6.62 -5.18 15.45
CA VAL A 269 7.97 -4.54 15.49
C VAL A 269 8.99 -5.33 14.66
N HIS A 270 8.62 -5.73 13.44
CA HIS A 270 9.48 -6.57 12.59
C HIS A 270 9.82 -5.98 11.23
N PHE A 271 9.08 -4.96 10.75
CA PHE A 271 9.18 -4.50 9.37
C PHE A 271 9.22 -2.97 9.32
N GLY A 272 10.25 -2.40 8.70
CA GLY A 272 10.37 -0.95 8.55
C GLY A 272 11.70 -0.48 7.97
N TYR A 273 11.84 0.82 7.80
CA TYR A 273 13.05 1.46 7.30
C TYR A 273 13.13 2.93 7.77
N GLY A 274 14.29 3.53 7.61
CA GLY A 274 14.50 4.97 7.84
C GLY A 274 14.56 5.38 9.30
N GLN A 275 14.36 6.66 9.56
CA GLN A 275 14.44 7.24 10.90
C GLN A 275 13.25 6.81 11.78
N ALA A 276 12.08 6.60 11.18
CA ALA A 276 10.86 6.23 11.90
C ALA A 276 11.01 4.94 12.74
N ILE A 277 11.69 3.92 12.23
CA ILE A 277 11.87 2.65 12.96
C ILE A 277 12.85 2.81 14.14
N TYR A 278 13.89 3.62 13.98
CA TYR A 278 14.80 3.95 15.10
C TYR A 278 14.09 4.76 16.18
N ASP A 279 13.32 5.77 15.80
CA ASP A 279 12.59 6.63 16.73
C ASP A 279 11.60 5.81 17.56
N GLU A 280 10.94 4.84 16.93
CA GLU A 280 10.03 3.93 17.62
C GLU A 280 10.75 2.98 18.57
N TRP A 281 11.85 2.34 18.16
CA TRP A 281 12.63 1.47 19.05
C TRP A 281 13.22 2.24 20.24
N ILE A 282 13.73 3.45 20.01
CA ILE A 282 14.22 4.33 21.07
C ILE A 282 13.08 4.65 22.04
N ARG A 283 11.90 5.06 21.53
CA ARG A 283 10.71 5.35 22.35
C ARG A 283 10.31 4.16 23.21
N GLN A 284 10.26 2.95 22.64
CA GLN A 284 9.88 1.74 23.37
C GLN A 284 10.88 1.41 24.49
N ILE A 285 12.19 1.48 24.24
CA ILE A 285 13.20 1.22 25.29
C ILE A 285 13.12 2.29 26.40
N GLU A 286 12.92 3.56 26.05
CA GLU A 286 12.78 4.66 27.02
C GLU A 286 11.51 4.54 27.87
N GLU A 287 10.39 4.08 27.32
CA GLU A 287 9.16 3.79 28.07
C GLU A 287 9.35 2.62 29.04
N MET A 288 10.01 1.55 28.60
CA MET A 288 10.32 0.41 29.48
C MET A 288 11.25 0.81 30.64
N GLU A 289 12.14 1.78 30.43
CA GLU A 289 12.99 2.34 31.48
C GLU A 289 12.18 3.15 32.51
N LYS A 290 11.26 4.00 32.05
CA LYS A 290 10.38 4.82 32.92
C LYS A 290 9.45 3.98 33.78
N GLU A 291 8.95 2.86 33.26
CA GLU A 291 8.02 1.99 33.98
C GLU A 291 8.71 1.01 34.95
N ASN A 292 10.05 1.05 35.05
CA ASN A 292 10.87 0.17 35.90
C ASN A 292 10.49 -1.32 35.79
N ARG A 293 10.08 -1.76 34.60
CA ARG A 293 9.70 -3.16 34.37
C ARG A 293 10.97 -4.02 34.50
N GLU A 294 11.04 -4.83 35.56
CA GLU A 294 12.15 -5.77 35.82
C GLU A 294 12.24 -6.90 34.77
N GLN A 295 11.20 -7.09 33.96
CA GLN A 295 11.18 -8.06 32.86
C GLN A 295 12.06 -7.60 31.68
N PHE A 296 13.37 -7.70 31.86
CA PHE A 296 14.36 -7.56 30.79
C PHE A 296 14.35 -8.73 29.79
N PHE A 297 13.53 -9.76 30.02
CA PHE A 297 13.34 -10.88 29.08
C PHE A 297 12.62 -10.51 27.76
N ASN A 298 12.21 -9.25 27.57
CA ASN A 298 11.50 -8.77 26.36
C ASN A 298 12.32 -7.77 25.51
N ILE A 299 13.65 -7.88 25.45
CA ILE A 299 14.45 -7.33 24.31
C ILE A 299 14.48 -8.35 23.14
N SER A 300 13.84 -9.51 23.30
CA SER A 300 13.57 -10.46 22.22
C SER A 300 12.98 -9.83 20.94
N PRO A 301 12.15 -8.75 21.01
CA PRO A 301 11.66 -8.07 19.82
C PRO A 301 12.67 -7.11 19.19
N ILE A 302 13.87 -6.86 19.74
CA ILE A 302 14.87 -5.94 19.16
C ILE A 302 16.12 -6.72 18.73
N PHE A 303 16.38 -7.90 19.32
CA PHE A 303 17.57 -8.69 19.02
C PHE A 303 17.66 -9.24 17.58
N PRO A 304 16.63 -9.88 17.00
CA PRO A 304 16.66 -10.28 15.59
C PRO A 304 16.95 -9.08 14.66
N HIS A 305 16.60 -7.88 15.10
CA HIS A 305 16.77 -6.66 14.33
C HIS A 305 18.18 -6.13 14.32
N PHE A 306 18.96 -6.25 15.39
CA PHE A 306 20.38 -5.88 15.32
C PHE A 306 21.17 -6.84 14.41
N ILE A 307 20.79 -8.12 14.36
CA ILE A 307 21.37 -9.09 13.42
C ILE A 307 20.99 -8.72 11.98
N ALA A 308 19.72 -8.44 11.71
CA ALA A 308 19.28 -7.99 10.39
C ALA A 308 19.89 -6.64 9.98
N LEU A 309 20.01 -5.70 10.92
CA LEU A 309 20.66 -4.42 10.71
C LEU A 309 22.13 -4.64 10.34
N TYR A 310 22.86 -5.42 11.13
CA TYR A 310 24.26 -5.76 10.83
C TYR A 310 24.40 -6.34 9.42
N GLU A 311 23.56 -7.32 9.07
CA GLU A 311 23.58 -7.98 7.77
C GLU A 311 23.33 -6.99 6.63
N ASN A 312 22.23 -6.24 6.69
CA ASN A 312 21.85 -5.32 5.63
C ASN A 312 22.92 -4.24 5.41
N ARG A 313 23.58 -3.78 6.48
CA ARG A 313 24.69 -2.81 6.40
C ARG A 313 26.00 -3.46 5.93
N LEU A 314 26.25 -4.73 6.24
CA LEU A 314 27.36 -5.49 5.64
C LEU A 314 27.19 -5.58 4.11
N GLN A 315 25.99 -5.87 3.62
CA GLN A 315 25.73 -5.94 2.18
C GLN A 315 25.80 -4.56 1.52
N LEU A 316 25.27 -3.51 2.15
CA LEU A 316 25.45 -2.14 1.68
C LEU A 316 26.94 -1.78 1.57
N LEU A 317 27.74 -2.10 2.58
CA LEU A 317 29.19 -1.85 2.57
C LEU A 317 29.89 -2.57 1.41
N ARG A 318 29.59 -3.86 1.19
CA ARG A 318 30.15 -4.66 0.09
C ARG A 318 29.80 -4.05 -1.27
N PHE A 319 28.53 -3.69 -1.47
CA PHE A 319 28.07 -3.01 -2.67
C PHE A 319 28.80 -1.67 -2.90
N LEU A 320 28.87 -0.81 -1.88
CA LEU A 320 29.53 0.49 -1.99
C LEU A 320 31.01 0.34 -2.35
N LYS A 321 31.72 -0.61 -1.73
CA LYS A 321 33.12 -0.95 -2.08
C LYS A 321 33.24 -1.44 -3.52
N HIS A 322 32.34 -2.33 -3.95
CA HIS A 322 32.31 -2.85 -5.30
C HIS A 322 32.11 -1.74 -6.33
N TRP A 323 31.15 -0.84 -6.12
CA TRP A 323 30.88 0.24 -7.06
C TRP A 323 31.97 1.31 -7.03
N ASN A 324 32.48 1.67 -5.84
CA ASN A 324 33.55 2.64 -5.71
C ASN A 324 34.85 2.17 -6.39
N LYS A 325 35.13 0.86 -6.42
CA LYS A 325 36.26 0.31 -7.19
C LYS A 325 36.17 0.62 -8.69
N GLN A 326 34.96 0.79 -9.22
CA GLN A 326 34.72 1.06 -10.64
C GLN A 326 34.77 2.55 -10.97
N ILE A 327 34.20 3.40 -10.10
CA ILE A 327 34.04 4.83 -10.39
C ILE A 327 34.99 5.76 -9.61
N ASN A 328 35.65 5.26 -8.56
CA ASN A 328 36.59 5.97 -7.70
C ASN A 328 36.10 7.37 -7.27
N ASN A 329 35.04 7.40 -6.46
CA ASN A 329 34.33 8.60 -6.06
C ASN A 329 34.50 8.88 -4.54
N GLU A 330 34.86 10.13 -4.19
CA GLU A 330 35.11 10.54 -2.80
C GLU A 330 33.87 10.48 -1.90
N HIS A 331 32.66 10.70 -2.45
CA HIS A 331 31.41 10.58 -1.71
C HIS A 331 31.07 9.13 -1.38
N LEU A 332 31.30 8.19 -2.31
CA LEU A 332 31.20 6.76 -2.01
C LEU A 332 32.26 6.33 -1.00
N GLN A 333 33.50 6.84 -1.11
CA GLN A 333 34.55 6.55 -0.15
C GLN A 333 34.15 6.99 1.27
N LYS A 334 33.56 8.19 1.40
CA LYS A 334 33.01 8.67 2.66
C LYS A 334 31.86 7.79 3.16
N ALA A 335 30.92 7.42 2.29
CA ALA A 335 29.82 6.52 2.64
C ALA A 335 30.33 5.15 3.12
N ILE A 336 31.40 4.61 2.51
CA ILE A 336 32.06 3.37 2.93
C ILE A 336 32.61 3.49 4.36
N GLU A 337 33.33 4.56 4.66
CA GLU A 337 33.93 4.79 5.99
C GLU A 337 32.87 4.90 7.09
N ILE A 338 31.74 5.56 6.80
CA ILE A 338 30.62 5.67 7.75
C ILE A 338 29.91 4.31 7.88
N CYS A 339 29.69 3.62 6.77
CA CYS A 339 29.04 2.30 6.77
C CYS A 339 29.87 1.25 7.52
N GLU A 340 31.21 1.33 7.49
CA GLU A 340 32.08 0.51 8.34
C GLU A 340 31.84 0.74 9.84
N GLN A 341 31.68 2.00 10.25
CA GLN A 341 31.36 2.35 11.64
C GLN A 341 29.98 1.85 12.04
N LEU A 342 28.98 2.07 11.19
CA LEU A 342 27.61 1.58 11.38
C LEU A 342 27.56 0.05 11.53
N LYS A 343 28.25 -0.67 10.64
CA LYS A 343 28.37 -2.13 10.71
C LYS A 343 28.99 -2.58 12.03
N ASN A 344 30.04 -1.91 12.50
CA ASN A 344 30.70 -2.27 13.76
C ASN A 344 29.78 -2.03 14.98
N VAL A 345 29.10 -0.88 15.05
CA VAL A 345 28.13 -0.61 16.13
C VAL A 345 26.99 -1.61 16.12
N SER A 346 26.46 -1.94 14.93
CA SER A 346 25.39 -2.92 14.78
C SER A 346 25.86 -4.33 15.17
N SER A 347 27.11 -4.68 14.85
CA SER A 347 27.74 -5.94 15.27
C SER A 347 27.85 -6.04 16.78
N ASP A 348 28.36 -5.00 17.44
CA ASP A 348 28.51 -4.97 18.90
C ASP A 348 27.14 -5.09 19.57
N ALA A 349 26.13 -4.37 19.06
CA ALA A 349 24.76 -4.47 19.53
C ALA A 349 24.11 -5.84 19.31
N ALA A 350 24.41 -6.50 18.20
CA ALA A 350 23.96 -7.86 17.92
C ALA A 350 24.50 -8.89 18.92
N THR A 351 25.57 -8.62 19.66
CA THR A 351 26.10 -9.57 20.66
C THR A 351 25.34 -9.57 22.00
N LEU A 352 24.46 -8.59 22.25
CA LEU A 352 23.83 -8.34 23.55
C LEU A 352 22.99 -9.49 24.12
N THR A 353 22.48 -10.39 23.29
CA THR A 353 21.68 -11.54 23.75
C THR A 353 22.29 -12.90 23.38
N MET A 354 23.51 -12.91 22.83
CA MET A 354 24.24 -14.15 22.63
C MET A 354 24.67 -14.72 23.99
N ASP A 355 24.58 -16.05 24.13
CA ASP A 355 25.05 -16.74 25.33
C ASP A 355 26.60 -16.85 25.34
N GLY A 356 27.18 -16.83 26.54
CA GLY A 356 28.60 -17.12 26.76
C GLY A 356 29.55 -15.92 26.66
N ASP A 357 30.81 -16.18 26.31
CA ASP A 357 31.89 -15.17 26.25
C ASP A 357 31.74 -14.18 25.08
N TRP A 358 30.77 -14.41 24.18
CA TRP A 358 30.50 -13.57 23.01
C TRP A 358 29.74 -12.29 23.36
N ASN A 359 29.10 -12.23 24.54
CA ASN A 359 28.37 -11.06 25.01
C ASN A 359 29.21 -10.27 26.03
N PRO A 360 29.83 -9.16 25.63
CA PRO A 360 30.67 -8.35 26.52
C PRO A 360 29.87 -7.69 27.64
N MET A 361 28.54 -7.63 27.50
CA MET A 361 27.61 -7.07 28.47
C MET A 361 26.91 -8.15 29.30
N ARG A 362 27.30 -9.44 29.23
CA ARG A 362 26.56 -10.54 29.89
C ARG A 362 26.32 -10.29 31.37
N ASP A 363 27.36 -9.82 32.07
CA ASP A 363 27.42 -9.60 33.51
C ASP A 363 26.92 -8.19 33.90
N ALA A 364 26.61 -7.35 32.91
CA ALA A 364 26.06 -6.02 33.13
C ALA A 364 24.58 -6.09 33.56
N SER A 365 24.17 -5.09 34.35
CA SER A 365 22.79 -4.91 34.76
C SER A 365 21.86 -4.65 33.56
N ASN A 366 20.57 -4.90 33.76
CA ASN A 366 19.53 -4.62 32.76
C ASN A 366 19.51 -3.14 32.35
N HIS A 367 19.79 -2.24 33.29
CA HIS A 367 19.91 -0.81 33.02
C HIS A 367 21.11 -0.50 32.11
N GLU A 368 22.29 -1.07 32.40
CA GLU A 368 23.49 -0.90 31.56
C GLU A 368 23.30 -1.44 30.14
N LYS A 369 22.63 -2.59 30.00
CA LYS A 369 22.31 -3.15 28.69
C LYS A 369 21.31 -2.29 27.89
N ARG A 370 20.30 -1.70 28.55
CA ARG A 370 19.36 -0.74 27.92
C ARG A 370 20.08 0.52 27.47
N ALA A 371 20.92 1.09 28.33
CA ALA A 371 21.70 2.28 28.02
C ALA A 371 22.62 2.03 26.80
N PHE A 372 23.27 0.87 26.75
CA PHE A 372 24.09 0.48 25.61
C PHE A 372 23.26 0.31 24.32
N ALA A 373 22.10 -0.36 24.39
CA ALA A 373 21.22 -0.52 23.23
C ALA A 373 20.70 0.84 22.70
N LEU A 374 20.29 1.75 23.59
CA LEU A 374 19.87 3.11 23.22
C LEU A 374 20.99 3.91 22.56
N ASP A 375 22.21 3.83 23.11
CA ASP A 375 23.39 4.47 22.52
C ASP A 375 23.70 3.91 21.13
N ALA A 376 23.66 2.59 20.97
CA ALA A 376 23.83 1.93 19.68
C ALA A 376 22.78 2.37 18.66
N LEU A 377 21.49 2.37 19.02
CA LEU A 377 20.41 2.82 18.13
C LEU A 377 20.59 4.27 17.68
N ARG A 378 20.90 5.17 18.62
CA ARG A 378 21.13 6.60 18.30
C ARG A 378 22.32 6.80 17.37
N LYS A 379 23.40 6.04 17.57
CA LYS A 379 24.57 6.04 16.67
C LYS A 379 24.21 5.49 15.29
N CYS A 380 23.54 4.35 15.23
CA CYS A 380 23.13 3.75 13.95
C CYS A 380 22.24 4.71 13.15
N ARG A 381 21.24 5.30 13.81
CA ARG A 381 20.36 6.33 13.26
C ARG A 381 21.14 7.51 12.67
N ALA A 382 22.13 8.04 13.40
CA ALA A 382 22.96 9.15 12.95
C ALA A 382 23.84 8.76 11.75
N PHE A 383 24.51 7.61 11.81
CA PHE A 383 25.35 7.14 10.71
C PHE A 383 24.56 6.89 9.43
N GLU A 384 23.33 6.40 9.51
CA GLU A 384 22.48 6.25 8.32
C GLU A 384 22.15 7.57 7.64
N LEU A 385 21.89 8.63 8.42
CA LEU A 385 21.71 9.97 7.84
C LEU A 385 22.99 10.50 7.19
N GLU A 386 24.15 10.21 7.78
CA GLU A 386 25.44 10.60 7.18
C GLU A 386 25.75 9.80 5.90
N ILE A 387 25.38 8.52 5.85
CA ILE A 387 25.42 7.71 4.62
C ILE A 387 24.48 8.32 3.58
N ALA A 388 23.22 8.61 3.96
CA ALA A 388 22.23 9.21 3.07
C ALA A 388 22.74 10.53 2.47
N GLU A 389 23.28 11.43 3.28
CA GLU A 389 23.85 12.69 2.78
C GLU A 389 25.07 12.46 1.88
N SER A 390 25.87 11.41 2.12
CA SER A 390 27.00 11.06 1.27
C SER A 390 26.56 10.48 -0.08
N ILE A 391 25.47 9.70 -0.13
CA ILE A 391 24.96 9.14 -1.39
C ILE A 391 24.02 10.10 -2.15
N LYS A 392 23.70 11.25 -1.56
CA LYS A 392 22.82 12.27 -2.15
C LYS A 392 23.30 12.83 -3.48
N GLU A 393 24.61 12.91 -3.68
CA GLU A 393 25.23 13.35 -4.94
C GLU A 393 24.93 12.41 -6.13
N PHE A 394 24.41 11.21 -5.86
CA PHE A 394 24.00 10.26 -6.90
C PHE A 394 22.51 10.40 -7.28
N ILE A 395 21.79 11.37 -6.69
CA ILE A 395 20.34 11.59 -6.83
C ILE A 395 20.00 12.62 -7.93
N ASP A 396 21.00 13.15 -8.65
CA ASP A 396 20.74 14.05 -9.78
C ASP A 396 19.78 13.40 -10.80
N ALA A 397 18.70 14.14 -11.09
CA ALA A 397 17.46 13.68 -11.72
C ALA A 397 17.70 12.57 -12.75
N PRO A 398 17.23 11.33 -12.51
CA PRO A 398 17.23 10.34 -13.57
C PRO A 398 16.44 10.92 -14.74
N GLU A 399 16.96 10.79 -15.97
CA GLU A 399 16.08 10.74 -17.14
C GLU A 399 14.91 9.84 -16.73
N SER A 400 13.68 10.35 -16.80
CA SER A 400 12.49 9.63 -16.37
C SER A 400 12.41 8.32 -17.14
N TYR A 401 12.99 7.25 -16.60
CA TYR A 401 12.87 5.92 -17.13
C TYR A 401 11.60 5.35 -16.54
N SER A 402 10.50 5.50 -17.28
CA SER A 402 9.32 4.67 -17.05
C SER A 402 9.64 3.27 -17.59
N PRO A 403 9.38 2.21 -16.83
CA PRO A 403 9.63 0.84 -17.28
C PRO A 403 8.90 0.61 -18.60
N LYS A 404 9.64 0.19 -19.64
CA LYS A 404 9.00 -0.47 -20.78
C LYS A 404 8.48 -1.82 -20.28
N LYS A 405 7.16 -1.91 -20.04
CA LYS A 405 6.47 -3.20 -20.09
C LYS A 405 6.73 -3.83 -21.47
N PRO A 406 6.83 -5.16 -21.58
CA PRO A 406 7.14 -5.83 -22.85
C PRO A 406 6.25 -5.30 -23.98
N GLU A 407 6.85 -4.69 -25.01
CA GLU A 407 6.16 -4.34 -26.25
C GLU A 407 6.04 -5.59 -27.11
N ILE A 408 4.86 -6.22 -27.16
CA ILE A 408 4.54 -7.15 -28.24
C ILE A 408 3.13 -6.88 -28.81
N LEU A 409 3.17 -6.05 -29.87
CA LEU A 409 2.37 -5.91 -31.10
C LEU A 409 0.88 -5.50 -31.13
N ASN A 410 0.70 -4.35 -31.81
CA ASN A 410 -0.31 -4.10 -32.83
C ASN A 410 -0.60 -5.31 -33.73
N MET A 411 -1.86 -5.73 -33.78
CA MET A 411 -2.62 -6.01 -35.01
C MET A 411 -4.04 -6.45 -34.63
N ALA A 412 -4.98 -5.50 -34.60
CA ALA A 412 -6.39 -5.60 -35.02
C ALA A 412 -7.26 -4.48 -34.42
N GLU A 413 -6.82 -3.23 -34.53
CA GLU A 413 -7.77 -2.11 -34.56
C GLU A 413 -8.51 -2.18 -35.90
N GLY A 414 -9.65 -2.86 -35.88
CA GLY A 414 -10.47 -3.03 -37.07
C GLY A 414 -11.38 -4.23 -37.02
N GLN A 415 -12.13 -4.41 -35.93
CA GLN A 415 -13.46 -5.03 -35.87
C GLN A 415 -13.93 -5.17 -34.41
N LEU A 416 -14.35 -4.07 -33.80
CA LEU A 416 -15.31 -4.12 -32.70
C LEU A 416 -16.68 -4.53 -33.27
N GLN A 417 -16.84 -5.82 -33.51
CA GLN A 417 -18.15 -6.45 -33.44
C GLN A 417 -18.29 -6.97 -32.01
N THR A 418 -19.21 -6.35 -31.27
CA THR A 418 -19.88 -6.83 -30.06
C THR A 418 -19.66 -8.32 -29.78
N LYS A 419 -18.62 -8.65 -29.00
CA LYS A 419 -18.61 -9.92 -28.26
C LYS A 419 -19.63 -9.75 -27.15
N ASN A 420 -20.64 -10.61 -27.13
CA ASN A 420 -21.48 -10.79 -25.94
C ASN A 420 -20.59 -11.40 -24.86
N LEU A 421 -19.88 -10.54 -24.12
CA LEU A 421 -19.14 -10.94 -22.93
C LEU A 421 -20.16 -11.33 -21.86
N THR A 422 -20.09 -12.58 -21.44
CA THR A 422 -20.89 -13.08 -20.34
C THR A 422 -20.30 -12.61 -19.00
N GLU A 423 -19.02 -12.26 -18.93
CA GLU A 423 -18.36 -11.67 -17.77
C GLU A 423 -17.29 -10.65 -18.20
N ASN A 424 -17.03 -9.67 -17.33
CA ASN A 424 -15.95 -8.69 -17.48
C ASN A 424 -15.55 -8.13 -16.11
N VAL A 425 -14.27 -8.07 -15.79
CA VAL A 425 -13.74 -7.53 -14.53
C VAL A 425 -12.52 -6.65 -14.81
N LEU A 426 -12.58 -5.41 -14.35
CA LEU A 426 -11.48 -4.45 -14.38
C LEU A 426 -10.45 -4.82 -13.31
N SER A 427 -9.30 -5.33 -13.75
CA SER A 427 -8.15 -5.66 -12.89
C SER A 427 -7.31 -4.44 -12.55
N GLY A 428 -6.51 -4.49 -11.47
CA GLY A 428 -5.57 -3.42 -11.11
C GLY A 428 -6.13 -2.29 -10.24
N ILE A 429 -7.38 -2.41 -9.77
CA ILE A 429 -7.94 -1.46 -8.79
C ILE A 429 -7.41 -1.86 -7.39
N PRO A 430 -6.66 -0.99 -6.70
CA PRO A 430 -6.05 -1.34 -5.43
C PRO A 430 -7.07 -1.68 -4.33
N PHE A 431 -6.59 -2.30 -3.27
CA PHE A 431 -7.38 -2.64 -2.10
C PHE A 431 -8.02 -1.39 -1.43
N MET A 432 -9.20 -1.60 -0.84
CA MET A 432 -9.93 -0.61 -0.04
C MET A 432 -10.18 -1.17 1.36
N GLY A 433 -9.52 -0.57 2.35
CA GLY A 433 -9.68 -0.90 3.76
C GLY A 433 -9.87 0.37 4.60
N TYR A 434 -10.36 0.22 5.82
CA TYR A 434 -10.60 1.38 6.68
C TYR A 434 -9.29 2.14 6.95
N GLY A 435 -9.24 3.42 6.55
CA GLY A 435 -8.03 4.25 6.61
C GLY A 435 -7.11 4.13 5.38
N ASN A 436 -7.41 3.25 4.42
CA ASN A 436 -6.63 3.07 3.19
C ASN A 436 -7.54 2.92 1.94
N PRO A 437 -7.63 3.93 1.06
CA PRO A 437 -6.89 5.19 1.10
C PRO A 437 -7.54 6.24 2.02
N SER A 438 -8.74 5.98 2.53
CA SER A 438 -9.46 6.89 3.43
C SER A 438 -10.35 6.12 4.40
N ALA A 439 -10.57 6.68 5.60
CA ALA A 439 -11.57 6.20 6.55
C ALA A 439 -13.02 6.55 6.14
N VAL A 440 -13.20 7.48 5.19
CA VAL A 440 -14.51 7.83 4.63
C VAL A 440 -14.74 7.03 3.35
N CYS A 441 -15.73 6.13 3.36
CA CYS A 441 -15.86 5.09 2.33
C CYS A 441 -16.06 5.66 0.93
N TYR A 442 -16.94 6.65 0.77
CA TYR A 442 -17.12 7.37 -0.49
C TYR A 442 -15.82 7.98 -1.01
N ILE A 443 -15.08 8.69 -0.15
CA ILE A 443 -13.83 9.35 -0.54
C ILE A 443 -12.81 8.32 -0.99
N GLY A 444 -12.60 7.25 -0.22
CA GLY A 444 -11.61 6.26 -0.62
C GLY A 444 -12.02 5.44 -1.86
N SER A 445 -13.31 5.25 -2.09
CA SER A 445 -13.82 4.70 -3.36
C SER A 445 -13.46 5.61 -4.53
N VAL A 446 -13.70 6.92 -4.41
CA VAL A 446 -13.35 7.86 -5.47
C VAL A 446 -11.83 7.93 -5.67
N MET A 447 -11.02 7.95 -4.60
CA MET A 447 -9.56 7.93 -4.73
C MET A 447 -9.07 6.71 -5.52
N ARG A 448 -9.54 5.50 -5.19
CA ARG A 448 -9.16 4.28 -5.92
C ARG A 448 -9.62 4.28 -7.37
N LEU A 449 -10.77 4.89 -7.64
CA LEU A 449 -11.25 5.06 -8.99
C LEU A 449 -10.33 6.02 -9.76
N MET A 450 -9.97 7.16 -9.16
CA MET A 450 -9.09 8.15 -9.78
C MET A 450 -7.67 7.59 -10.00
N ASP A 451 -7.15 6.79 -9.06
CA ASP A 451 -5.90 6.03 -9.22
C ASP A 451 -5.99 5.12 -10.45
N PHE A 452 -7.10 4.38 -10.60
CA PHE A 452 -7.32 3.47 -11.72
C PHE A 452 -7.46 4.20 -13.07
N LEU A 453 -8.05 5.40 -13.08
CA LEU A 453 -8.14 6.26 -14.26
C LEU A 453 -6.81 6.97 -14.59
N ASN A 454 -5.72 6.68 -13.88
CA ASN A 454 -4.42 7.36 -13.98
C ASN A 454 -4.52 8.89 -13.79
N ASP A 455 -5.47 9.35 -12.98
CA ASP A 455 -5.66 10.77 -12.63
C ASP A 455 -5.73 10.92 -11.10
N PRO A 456 -4.68 10.50 -10.36
CA PRO A 456 -4.71 10.40 -8.91
C PRO A 456 -5.05 11.74 -8.26
N ILE A 457 -5.67 11.67 -7.09
CA ILE A 457 -6.15 12.83 -6.35
C ILE A 457 -5.78 12.73 -4.87
N GLU A 458 -5.24 13.82 -4.36
CA GLU A 458 -4.93 13.93 -2.94
C GLU A 458 -6.21 14.03 -2.11
N ALA A 459 -6.18 13.48 -0.90
CA ALA A 459 -7.36 13.46 -0.04
C ALA A 459 -7.87 14.88 0.25
N ASP A 460 -6.99 15.84 0.54
CA ASP A 460 -7.40 17.21 0.87
C ASP A 460 -8.16 17.91 -0.27
N GLU A 461 -7.68 17.73 -1.51
CA GLU A 461 -8.34 18.20 -2.72
C GLU A 461 -9.71 17.54 -2.91
N LEU A 462 -9.78 16.22 -2.81
CA LEU A 462 -11.03 15.48 -3.02
C LEU A 462 -12.08 15.80 -1.93
N PHE A 463 -11.69 15.84 -0.66
CA PHE A 463 -12.58 16.24 0.43
C PHE A 463 -13.16 17.63 0.17
N SER A 464 -12.35 18.57 -0.29
CA SER A 464 -12.76 19.96 -0.53
C SER A 464 -13.64 20.10 -1.77
N LEU A 465 -13.22 19.57 -2.92
CA LEU A 465 -13.94 19.69 -4.19
C LEU A 465 -15.23 18.85 -4.26
N SER A 466 -15.29 17.71 -3.55
CA SER A 466 -16.55 16.95 -3.42
C SER A 466 -17.60 17.67 -2.55
N GLY A 467 -17.16 18.64 -1.74
CA GLY A 467 -18.00 19.30 -0.74
C GLY A 467 -18.07 18.56 0.61
N THR A 468 -17.42 17.40 0.74
CA THR A 468 -17.36 16.64 1.99
C THR A 468 -16.75 17.46 3.12
N ALA A 469 -15.74 18.28 2.82
CA ALA A 469 -15.09 19.15 3.79
C ALA A 469 -16.01 20.22 4.40
N PHE A 470 -17.20 20.45 3.81
CA PHE A 470 -18.22 21.40 4.26
C PHE A 470 -19.46 20.74 4.88
N CYS A 471 -19.49 19.42 4.99
CA CYS A 471 -20.62 18.73 5.65
C CYS A 471 -20.28 18.38 7.10
N PHE A 472 -21.31 18.13 7.87
CA PHE A 472 -21.26 17.48 9.19
C PHE A 472 -22.62 16.84 9.43
N PRO A 473 -22.89 15.67 8.84
CA PRO A 473 -24.18 15.00 9.00
C PRO A 473 -24.36 14.40 10.40
N TRP A 474 -25.61 14.20 10.83
CA TRP A 474 -25.96 13.60 12.13
C TRP A 474 -27.21 12.72 12.04
N LYS A 475 -27.25 11.65 12.86
CA LYS A 475 -28.33 10.64 12.97
C LYS A 475 -28.47 9.66 11.78
N ASN A 476 -27.41 9.38 11.03
CA ASN A 476 -27.47 8.44 9.90
C ASN A 476 -27.24 6.94 10.27
N GLY A 477 -26.90 6.62 11.52
CA GLY A 477 -26.74 5.22 11.98
C GLY A 477 -25.56 4.43 11.40
N LEU A 478 -24.96 4.88 10.29
CA LEU A 478 -23.76 4.33 9.65
C LEU A 478 -22.75 5.43 9.46
N THR A 479 -21.61 5.28 10.13
CA THR A 479 -20.85 6.42 10.62
C THR A 479 -19.69 6.88 9.74
N CYS A 480 -19.30 6.11 8.72
CA CYS A 480 -18.15 6.43 7.86
C CYS A 480 -18.50 6.60 6.38
N ASP A 481 -19.78 6.49 6.02
CA ASP A 481 -20.27 6.68 4.65
C ASP A 481 -21.49 7.63 4.56
N GLU A 482 -21.70 8.41 5.62
CA GLU A 482 -22.77 9.41 5.73
C GLU A 482 -22.67 10.59 4.75
N VAL A 483 -21.61 10.64 3.95
CA VAL A 483 -21.40 11.66 2.93
C VAL A 483 -21.97 11.20 1.58
N SER A 484 -22.02 9.88 1.31
CA SER A 484 -22.51 9.31 0.05
C SER A 484 -24.01 9.54 -0.17
N ILE A 485 -24.73 9.71 0.94
CA ILE A 485 -26.18 9.91 1.01
C ILE A 485 -26.59 11.38 0.79
N ILE A 486 -25.66 12.31 0.95
CA ILE A 486 -25.87 13.73 0.65
C ILE A 486 -25.72 13.87 -0.86
N SER A 487 -26.84 13.81 -1.59
CA SER A 487 -26.84 13.69 -3.06
C SER A 487 -26.01 14.74 -3.81
N GLU A 488 -25.75 15.90 -3.20
CA GLU A 488 -24.90 16.91 -3.81
C GLU A 488 -23.42 16.49 -3.89
N ILE A 489 -22.90 15.72 -2.93
CA ILE A 489 -21.52 15.23 -2.92
C ILE A 489 -21.22 14.38 -4.17
N PRO A 490 -21.93 13.26 -4.43
CA PRO A 490 -21.65 12.43 -5.60
C PRO A 490 -21.95 13.11 -6.93
N LYS A 491 -22.96 13.99 -7.01
CA LYS A 491 -23.26 14.75 -8.25
C LYS A 491 -22.16 15.74 -8.63
N ARG A 492 -21.48 16.30 -7.64
CA ARG A 492 -20.54 17.41 -7.81
C ARG A 492 -19.10 16.98 -7.97
N THR A 493 -18.75 15.87 -7.33
CA THR A 493 -17.37 15.36 -7.26
C THR A 493 -16.75 15.29 -8.65
N PHE A 494 -17.30 14.50 -9.56
CA PHE A 494 -16.68 14.29 -10.88
C PHE A 494 -16.73 15.53 -11.78
N ALA A 495 -17.76 16.36 -11.66
CA ALA A 495 -17.82 17.63 -12.38
C ALA A 495 -16.66 18.58 -11.98
N ALA A 496 -16.31 18.64 -10.68
CA ALA A 496 -15.17 19.41 -10.21
C ALA A 496 -13.81 18.83 -10.66
N LEU A 497 -13.77 17.55 -10.99
CA LEU A 497 -12.60 16.85 -11.52
C LEU A 497 -12.51 16.89 -13.05
N GLY A 498 -13.51 17.46 -13.74
CA GLY A 498 -13.55 17.57 -15.20
C GLY A 498 -14.14 16.35 -15.91
N TYR A 499 -14.86 15.48 -15.20
CA TYR A 499 -15.49 14.27 -15.76
C TYR A 499 -16.99 14.43 -15.90
N GLU A 500 -17.54 13.85 -16.98
CA GLU A 500 -18.97 13.57 -17.04
C GLU A 500 -19.33 12.51 -16.00
N SER A 501 -20.51 12.63 -15.40
CA SER A 501 -21.02 11.60 -14.50
C SER A 501 -22.54 11.61 -14.45
N GLU A 502 -23.11 10.44 -14.17
CA GLU A 502 -24.53 10.23 -13.96
C GLU A 502 -24.74 9.64 -12.57
N TYR A 503 -25.35 10.41 -11.68
CA TYR A 503 -25.76 9.95 -10.35
C TYR A 503 -27.19 9.40 -10.39
N ILE A 504 -27.34 8.11 -10.12
CA ILE A 504 -28.60 7.39 -10.10
C ILE A 504 -28.84 6.93 -8.67
N TYR A 505 -29.89 7.41 -8.01
CA TYR A 505 -30.16 7.07 -6.61
C TYR A 505 -31.65 6.92 -6.31
N GLU A 506 -31.98 5.92 -5.50
CA GLU A 506 -33.32 5.58 -5.01
C GLU A 506 -33.32 5.68 -3.47
N LYS A 507 -34.00 6.70 -2.93
CA LYS A 507 -34.07 6.93 -1.47
C LYS A 507 -34.86 5.87 -0.70
N ASP A 508 -35.73 5.14 -1.39
CA ASP A 508 -36.64 4.16 -0.80
C ASP A 508 -36.76 2.96 -1.73
N ILE A 509 -35.87 1.99 -1.53
CA ILE A 509 -35.84 0.73 -2.29
C ILE A 509 -36.91 -0.27 -1.82
N SER A 510 -37.60 0.02 -0.71
CA SER A 510 -38.67 -0.83 -0.17
C SER A 510 -40.00 -0.66 -0.91
N LYS A 511 -40.15 0.43 -1.67
CA LYS A 511 -41.31 0.68 -2.52
C LYS A 511 -41.37 -0.30 -3.69
N SER A 512 -42.52 -0.96 -3.83
CA SER A 512 -42.83 -1.83 -4.96
C SER A 512 -43.94 -1.24 -5.84
N PRO A 513 -43.74 -1.09 -7.16
CA PRO A 513 -42.50 -1.37 -7.88
C PRO A 513 -41.41 -0.31 -7.62
N ARG A 514 -40.14 -0.72 -7.71
CA ARG A 514 -39.00 0.19 -7.68
C ARG A 514 -39.02 1.17 -8.86
N LYS A 515 -38.33 2.30 -8.72
CA LYS A 515 -38.27 3.33 -9.77
C LYS A 515 -37.49 2.83 -11.00
N TYR A 516 -36.41 2.09 -10.78
CA TYR A 516 -35.57 1.52 -11.84
C TYR A 516 -35.52 0.00 -11.74
N SER A 517 -35.64 -0.69 -12.88
CA SER A 517 -35.59 -2.16 -12.93
C SER A 517 -34.16 -2.71 -12.77
N LYS A 518 -34.02 -4.01 -12.49
CA LYS A 518 -32.71 -4.67 -12.42
C LYS A 518 -31.95 -4.56 -13.75
N GLU A 519 -32.65 -4.71 -14.87
CA GLU A 519 -32.09 -4.62 -16.22
C GLU A 519 -31.57 -3.21 -16.52
N PHE A 520 -32.20 -2.17 -15.98
CA PHE A 520 -31.72 -0.79 -16.12
C PHE A 520 -30.34 -0.62 -15.47
N TYR A 521 -30.18 -1.08 -14.23
CA TYR A 521 -28.89 -1.02 -13.53
C TYR A 521 -27.84 -1.90 -14.19
N ILE A 522 -28.19 -3.13 -14.57
CA ILE A 522 -27.29 -4.04 -15.30
C ILE A 522 -26.76 -3.35 -16.54
N LYS A 523 -27.64 -2.76 -17.36
CA LYS A 523 -27.22 -2.08 -18.59
C LYS A 523 -26.24 -0.94 -18.27
N LYS A 524 -26.54 -0.08 -17.30
CA LYS A 524 -25.68 1.05 -16.92
C LYS A 524 -24.30 0.59 -16.41
N ILE A 525 -24.27 -0.44 -15.57
CA ILE A 525 -23.02 -0.97 -15.03
C ILE A 525 -22.20 -1.64 -16.14
N LYS A 526 -22.82 -2.53 -16.95
CA LYS A 526 -22.14 -3.20 -18.07
C LYS A 526 -21.57 -2.19 -19.06
N ASP A 527 -22.38 -1.22 -19.50
CA ASP A 527 -21.93 -0.19 -20.43
C ASP A 527 -20.71 0.59 -19.87
N SER A 528 -20.65 0.85 -18.57
CA SER A 528 -19.49 1.51 -17.94
C SER A 528 -18.26 0.60 -17.89
N ILE A 529 -18.43 -0.64 -17.41
CA ILE A 529 -17.36 -1.62 -17.25
C ILE A 529 -16.76 -2.02 -18.60
N ASP A 530 -17.60 -2.21 -19.63
CA ASP A 530 -17.15 -2.55 -20.98
C ASP A 530 -16.38 -1.40 -21.65
N ASN A 531 -16.62 -0.16 -21.22
CA ASN A 531 -15.82 1.01 -21.60
C ASN A 531 -14.59 1.23 -20.71
N GLY A 532 -14.30 0.31 -19.79
CA GLY A 532 -13.12 0.39 -18.93
C GLY A 532 -13.29 1.32 -17.73
N HIS A 533 -14.51 1.71 -17.34
CA HIS A 533 -14.75 2.61 -16.22
C HIS A 533 -15.45 1.90 -15.04
N PRO A 534 -14.83 1.85 -13.84
CA PRO A 534 -15.47 1.35 -12.64
C PRO A 534 -16.68 2.22 -12.26
N VAL A 535 -17.61 1.64 -11.50
CA VAL A 535 -18.84 2.32 -11.07
C VAL A 535 -18.84 2.45 -9.55
N VAL A 536 -19.11 3.66 -9.03
CA VAL A 536 -19.30 3.82 -7.58
C VAL A 536 -20.69 3.27 -7.21
N GLY A 537 -20.76 2.31 -6.29
CA GLY A 537 -22.00 1.66 -5.87
C GLY A 537 -22.40 2.00 -4.45
N PHE A 538 -23.70 2.17 -4.20
CA PHE A 538 -24.29 2.41 -2.87
C PHE A 538 -25.21 1.25 -2.47
N GLY A 539 -25.00 0.67 -1.28
CA GLY A 539 -25.86 -0.41 -0.76
C GLY A 539 -25.49 -1.83 -1.20
N PHE A 540 -24.33 -2.05 -1.82
CA PHE A 540 -23.94 -3.39 -2.29
C PHE A 540 -23.36 -4.28 -1.17
N THR A 541 -23.02 -3.70 -0.02
CA THR A 541 -22.44 -4.38 1.14
C THR A 541 -23.48 -4.57 2.24
N GLN A 542 -23.26 -5.51 3.18
CA GLN A 542 -24.21 -5.73 4.29
C GLN A 542 -24.44 -4.46 5.12
N GLN A 543 -23.40 -3.66 5.32
CA GLN A 543 -23.43 -2.40 6.07
C GLN A 543 -23.79 -1.18 5.19
N ASN A 544 -24.21 -1.41 3.94
CA ASN A 544 -24.56 -0.37 2.96
C ASN A 544 -23.47 0.67 2.65
N PHE A 545 -22.20 0.39 2.98
CA PHE A 545 -21.09 1.27 2.63
C PHE A 545 -20.86 1.35 1.13
N THR A 546 -20.40 2.52 0.68
CA THR A 546 -19.95 2.76 -0.69
C THR A 546 -18.86 1.77 -1.08
N CYS A 547 -18.96 1.27 -2.31
CA CYS A 547 -18.01 0.37 -2.95
C CYS A 547 -17.65 0.86 -4.36
N LEU A 548 -16.64 0.24 -4.95
CA LEU A 548 -16.39 0.29 -6.39
C LEU A 548 -16.83 -1.02 -7.02
N ILE A 549 -17.80 -0.96 -7.92
CA ILE A 549 -18.16 -2.07 -8.79
C ILE A 549 -17.12 -2.10 -9.91
N THR A 550 -16.44 -3.22 -10.03
CA THR A 550 -15.27 -3.40 -10.90
C THR A 550 -15.54 -4.41 -11.99
N GLY A 551 -16.64 -5.14 -11.93
CA GLY A 551 -16.99 -6.11 -12.95
C GLY A 551 -18.40 -6.68 -12.79
N TYR A 552 -18.78 -7.50 -13.77
CA TYR A 552 -20.02 -8.25 -13.78
C TYR A 552 -19.79 -9.70 -14.22
N TYR A 553 -20.71 -10.57 -13.80
CA TYR A 553 -20.74 -12.00 -14.15
C TYR A 553 -22.08 -12.41 -14.74
N ASN A 554 -22.05 -13.34 -15.68
CA ASN A 554 -23.19 -13.93 -16.39
C ASN A 554 -24.23 -12.89 -16.81
N ASP A 555 -23.80 -11.92 -17.64
CA ASP A 555 -24.61 -10.80 -18.14
C ASP A 555 -25.20 -9.88 -17.06
N GLY A 556 -24.49 -9.71 -15.94
CA GLY A 556 -24.91 -8.83 -14.84
C GLY A 556 -25.79 -9.52 -13.81
N LYS A 557 -25.87 -10.86 -13.80
CA LYS A 557 -26.45 -11.59 -12.68
C LYS A 557 -25.66 -11.35 -11.39
N GLY A 558 -24.32 -11.41 -11.47
CA GLY A 558 -23.41 -11.11 -10.37
C GLY A 558 -22.59 -9.85 -10.61
N MET A 559 -22.13 -9.23 -9.52
CA MET A 559 -21.26 -8.05 -9.54
C MET A 559 -19.97 -8.32 -8.77
N TYR A 560 -18.84 -7.93 -9.35
CA TYR A 560 -17.54 -7.88 -8.70
C TYR A 560 -17.27 -6.48 -8.16
N MET A 561 -16.66 -6.37 -6.97
CA MET A 561 -16.43 -5.07 -6.34
C MET A 561 -15.21 -5.03 -5.41
N ARG A 562 -14.69 -3.82 -5.22
CA ARG A 562 -13.84 -3.44 -4.08
C ARG A 562 -14.70 -2.73 -3.05
N ALA A 563 -14.62 -3.15 -1.80
CA ALA A 563 -15.39 -2.55 -0.72
C ALA A 563 -14.65 -2.66 0.62
N TYR A 564 -15.03 -1.82 1.56
CA TYR A 564 -14.52 -1.86 2.93
C TYR A 564 -15.03 -3.06 3.73
N TRP A 565 -16.17 -3.61 3.30
CA TRP A 565 -16.86 -4.73 3.94
C TRP A 565 -17.42 -5.65 2.85
N SER A 566 -17.43 -6.95 3.11
CA SER A 566 -17.99 -7.93 2.18
C SER A 566 -19.51 -7.77 2.04
N PRO A 567 -20.12 -8.25 0.94
CA PRO A 567 -21.58 -8.34 0.78
C PRO A 567 -22.28 -9.16 1.87
N GLU A 568 -21.56 -10.08 2.50
CA GLU A 568 -22.05 -10.98 3.56
C GLU A 568 -21.78 -10.44 4.97
N GLY A 569 -20.98 -9.37 5.10
CA GLY A 569 -20.74 -8.64 6.35
C GLY A 569 -19.70 -9.25 7.28
N THR A 570 -19.06 -10.34 6.86
CA THR A 570 -17.83 -10.82 7.49
C THR A 570 -16.66 -9.93 7.04
N PRO A 571 -15.87 -9.35 7.97
CA PRO A 571 -14.56 -8.82 7.63
C PRO A 571 -13.64 -10.02 7.39
N GLU A 572 -13.79 -10.67 6.23
CA GLU A 572 -12.88 -11.74 5.81
C GLU A 572 -11.52 -11.13 5.50
N GLY A 573 -10.68 -10.99 6.52
CA GLY A 573 -9.27 -10.66 6.40
C GLY A 573 -9.00 -9.28 5.81
N TYR A 574 -8.30 -8.43 6.56
CA TYR A 574 -7.62 -7.27 6.00
C TYR A 574 -6.42 -7.71 5.12
N ASP A 575 -6.62 -8.65 4.20
CA ASP A 575 -5.57 -9.31 3.43
C ASP A 575 -5.94 -9.47 1.93
N ASN A 576 -5.38 -8.52 1.17
CA ASN A 576 -4.91 -8.49 -0.21
C ASN A 576 -5.75 -9.03 -1.41
N GLU A 577 -5.88 -8.15 -2.40
CA GLU A 577 -6.22 -8.35 -3.83
C GLU A 577 -7.57 -8.96 -4.25
N LYS A 578 -8.37 -9.58 -3.38
CA LYS A 578 -9.63 -10.23 -3.79
C LYS A 578 -10.81 -9.28 -4.03
N TYR A 579 -11.45 -9.40 -5.19
CA TYR A 579 -12.70 -8.69 -5.49
C TYR A 579 -13.84 -9.44 -4.79
N TYR A 580 -14.66 -8.72 -4.03
CA TYR A 580 -15.89 -9.30 -3.51
C TYR A 580 -16.87 -9.58 -4.65
N TYR A 581 -17.70 -10.59 -4.46
CA TYR A 581 -18.70 -11.02 -5.43
C TYR A 581 -20.07 -11.14 -4.76
N THR A 582 -21.13 -10.76 -5.47
CA THR A 582 -22.52 -11.03 -5.03
C THR A 582 -23.49 -11.07 -6.21
N GLU A 583 -24.42 -12.02 -6.18
CA GLU A 583 -25.61 -12.06 -7.07
C GLU A 583 -26.81 -11.31 -6.46
N ASP A 584 -26.81 -11.16 -5.13
CA ASP A 584 -27.87 -10.56 -4.31
C ASP A 584 -27.62 -9.07 -4.06
N TRP A 585 -27.35 -8.35 -5.15
CA TRP A 585 -27.01 -6.92 -5.11
C TRP A 585 -28.20 -6.00 -5.38
N TYR A 586 -29.11 -6.39 -6.29
CA TYR A 586 -30.13 -5.47 -6.80
C TYR A 586 -31.03 -4.98 -5.68
N ASP A 587 -31.60 -5.86 -4.87
CA ASP A 587 -32.54 -5.52 -3.79
C ASP A 587 -31.91 -4.69 -2.66
N LYS A 588 -30.58 -4.54 -2.65
CA LYS A 588 -29.84 -3.70 -1.69
C LYS A 588 -29.28 -2.42 -2.32
N CYS A 589 -29.19 -2.35 -3.65
CA CYS A 589 -28.63 -1.22 -4.38
C CYS A 589 -29.49 0.05 -4.19
N TYR A 590 -28.96 1.04 -3.48
CA TYR A 590 -29.55 2.38 -3.36
C TYR A 590 -29.21 3.28 -4.53
N GLY A 591 -28.14 2.99 -5.25
CA GLY A 591 -27.74 3.80 -6.39
C GLY A 591 -26.34 3.50 -6.90
N ILE A 592 -26.00 4.20 -7.98
CA ILE A 592 -24.68 4.16 -8.61
C ILE A 592 -24.26 5.57 -9.08
N VAL A 593 -22.95 5.81 -9.18
CA VAL A 593 -22.37 6.88 -10.00
C VAL A 593 -21.67 6.23 -11.18
N VAL A 594 -22.17 6.48 -12.39
CA VAL A 594 -21.51 6.10 -13.64
C VAL A 594 -20.66 7.27 -14.08
N ILE A 595 -19.40 7.01 -14.40
CA ILE A 595 -18.45 8.04 -14.84
C ILE A 595 -18.25 7.92 -16.33
N GLY A 596 -18.28 9.06 -17.01
CA GLY A 596 -18.04 9.18 -18.43
C GLY A 596 -16.65 9.73 -18.73
N GLU A 597 -16.52 10.31 -19.91
CA GLU A 597 -15.26 10.86 -20.40
C GLU A 597 -14.81 12.10 -19.59
N LYS A 598 -13.49 12.30 -19.57
CA LYS A 598 -12.91 13.58 -19.11
C LYS A 598 -13.16 14.64 -20.17
N THR A 599 -14.05 15.58 -19.87
CA THR A 599 -14.50 16.63 -20.81
C THR A 599 -13.97 18.02 -20.45
N GLY A 600 -13.36 18.17 -19.27
CA GLY A 600 -12.78 19.41 -18.82
C GLY A 600 -11.55 19.20 -17.93
N GLU A 601 -10.97 20.32 -17.53
CA GLU A 601 -9.85 20.35 -16.59
C GLU A 601 -10.35 20.25 -15.14
N ARG A 602 -9.55 19.62 -14.29
CA ARG A 602 -9.75 19.65 -12.83
C ARG A 602 -9.69 21.10 -12.34
N LEU A 603 -10.67 21.49 -11.52
CA LEU A 603 -10.72 22.84 -10.97
C LEU A 603 -9.48 23.13 -10.12
N ASN A 604 -8.85 24.28 -10.35
CA ASN A 604 -7.67 24.74 -9.60
C ASN A 604 -7.68 26.26 -9.39
N GLY A 605 -6.77 26.75 -8.54
CA GLY A 605 -6.58 28.18 -8.27
C GLY A 605 -7.87 28.93 -7.95
N THR A 606 -8.10 30.05 -8.63
CA THR A 606 -9.28 30.90 -8.43
C THR A 606 -10.60 30.18 -8.74
N GLN A 607 -10.63 29.31 -9.76
CA GLN A 607 -11.84 28.59 -10.12
C GLN A 607 -12.25 27.59 -9.03
N ALA A 608 -11.28 26.83 -8.51
CA ALA A 608 -11.50 25.97 -7.35
C ALA A 608 -11.99 26.80 -6.16
N TYR A 609 -11.37 27.93 -5.85
CA TYR A 609 -11.81 28.74 -4.72
C TYR A 609 -13.23 29.29 -4.84
N GLN A 610 -13.63 29.77 -6.03
CA GLN A 610 -15.02 30.21 -6.25
C GLN A 610 -15.99 29.04 -6.09
N TYR A 611 -15.62 27.87 -6.61
CA TYR A 611 -16.40 26.65 -6.45
C TYR A 611 -16.57 26.26 -4.97
N LEU A 612 -15.49 26.36 -4.17
CA LEU A 612 -15.55 26.11 -2.72
C LEU A 612 -16.46 27.11 -2.02
N LYS A 613 -16.47 28.39 -2.40
CA LYS A 613 -17.40 29.39 -1.83
C LYS A 613 -18.86 29.09 -2.14
N GLU A 614 -19.17 28.71 -3.38
CA GLU A 614 -20.51 28.30 -3.78
C GLU A 614 -20.96 27.05 -3.00
N THR A 615 -20.04 26.10 -2.84
CA THR A 615 -20.27 24.86 -2.08
C THR A 615 -20.48 25.15 -0.60
N ALA A 616 -19.66 26.00 0.01
CA ALA A 616 -19.81 26.44 1.39
C ALA A 616 -21.17 27.12 1.62
N LYS A 617 -21.61 27.99 0.69
CA LYS A 617 -22.93 28.63 0.77
C LYS A 617 -24.05 27.60 0.78
N MET A 618 -24.01 26.67 -0.16
CA MET A 618 -25.01 25.61 -0.28
C MET A 618 -25.10 24.78 1.01
N TYR A 619 -23.94 24.39 1.58
CA TYR A 619 -23.90 23.59 2.80
C TYR A 619 -24.24 24.38 4.06
N ASN A 620 -23.99 25.68 4.08
CA ASN A 620 -24.49 26.55 5.14
C ASN A 620 -26.03 26.61 5.13
N ASP A 621 -26.64 26.63 3.94
CA ASP A 621 -28.10 26.68 3.78
C ASP A 621 -28.78 25.31 3.97
N MET A 622 -28.08 24.21 3.67
CA MET A 622 -28.59 22.84 3.79
C MET A 622 -28.62 22.38 5.25
N LYS A 623 -29.77 22.52 5.92
CA LYS A 623 -29.94 22.13 7.33
C LYS A 623 -30.38 20.68 7.54
N THR A 624 -31.13 20.11 6.62
CA THR A 624 -31.73 18.76 6.79
C THR A 624 -31.79 17.99 5.47
N GLY A 625 -31.75 16.67 5.58
CA GLY A 625 -32.01 15.69 4.52
C GLY A 625 -32.92 14.56 5.01
N THR A 626 -33.17 13.57 4.16
CA THR A 626 -34.00 12.41 4.52
C THR A 626 -33.43 11.15 3.88
N GLN A 627 -33.29 10.07 4.66
CA GLN A 627 -32.86 8.74 4.25
C GLN A 627 -33.60 7.68 5.08
N TYR A 628 -34.10 6.60 4.46
CA TYR A 628 -34.86 5.56 5.16
C TYR A 628 -36.02 6.10 6.01
N ASP A 629 -36.67 7.16 5.53
CA ASP A 629 -37.68 7.93 6.27
C ASP A 629 -37.20 8.56 7.60
N GLN A 630 -35.89 8.55 7.85
CA GLN A 630 -35.23 9.24 8.95
C GLN A 630 -34.71 10.60 8.49
N MET A 631 -34.90 11.61 9.36
CA MET A 631 -34.37 12.94 9.14
C MET A 631 -32.90 12.99 9.50
N ILE A 632 -32.07 13.38 8.54
CA ILE A 632 -30.65 13.62 8.74
C ILE A 632 -30.45 15.11 8.88
N TYR A 633 -29.62 15.50 9.82
CA TYR A 633 -29.27 16.90 10.04
C TYR A 633 -27.90 17.16 9.47
N ASN A 634 -27.61 18.41 9.10
CA ASN A 634 -26.30 18.78 8.58
C ASN A 634 -25.84 20.11 9.19
N ASN A 635 -24.52 20.24 9.37
CA ASN A 635 -23.84 21.44 9.89
C ASN A 635 -24.52 21.99 11.15
N SER A 636 -24.97 23.24 11.14
CA SER A 636 -25.55 23.89 12.33
C SER A 636 -26.70 23.07 12.96
N ALA A 637 -27.50 22.38 12.14
CA ALA A 637 -28.62 21.57 12.62
C ALA A 637 -28.15 20.27 13.28
N SER A 638 -27.01 19.71 12.84
CA SER A 638 -26.38 18.57 13.51
C SER A 638 -25.92 18.90 14.91
N PHE A 639 -25.32 20.07 15.10
CA PHE A 639 -24.97 20.56 16.44
C PHE A 639 -26.21 20.74 17.30
N ASP A 640 -27.28 21.36 16.76
CA ASP A 640 -28.54 21.55 17.50
C ASP A 640 -29.12 20.22 17.98
N GLU A 641 -29.11 19.21 17.12
CA GLU A 641 -29.63 17.89 17.45
C GLU A 641 -28.73 17.09 18.39
N MET A 642 -27.42 17.22 18.27
CA MET A 642 -26.49 16.65 19.24
C MET A 642 -26.70 17.28 20.63
N ILE A 643 -26.91 18.59 20.70
CA ILE A 643 -27.20 19.31 21.96
C ILE A 643 -28.55 18.88 22.54
N ASN A 644 -29.59 18.75 21.71
CA ASN A 644 -30.89 18.26 22.14
C ASN A 644 -30.79 16.84 22.69
N TRP A 645 -30.09 15.96 21.97
CA TRP A 645 -29.84 14.57 22.39
C TRP A 645 -29.06 14.47 23.72
N LEU A 646 -28.02 15.28 23.92
CA LEU A 646 -27.29 15.35 25.19
C LEU A 646 -28.16 15.83 26.36
N ARG A 647 -29.23 16.60 26.08
CA ARG A 647 -30.14 17.16 27.10
C ARG A 647 -31.37 16.29 27.35
N ASP A 648 -31.61 15.27 26.53
CA ASP A 648 -32.77 14.40 26.64
C ASP A 648 -32.53 13.30 27.68
N ASP A 649 -33.05 13.49 28.90
CA ASP A 649 -32.87 12.53 29.98
C ASP A 649 -33.43 11.14 29.63
N PHE A 650 -34.48 11.06 28.81
CA PHE A 650 -35.09 9.78 28.41
C PHE A 650 -34.15 8.96 27.51
N CYS A 651 -33.40 9.62 26.61
CA CYS A 651 -32.43 8.94 25.76
C CYS A 651 -31.25 8.33 26.54
N TRP A 652 -31.01 8.78 27.78
CA TRP A 652 -29.85 8.39 28.59
C TRP A 652 -30.22 7.63 29.88
N ASP A 653 -31.49 7.27 30.06
CA ASP A 653 -31.95 6.37 31.12
C ASP A 653 -31.50 4.91 30.85
N GLU A 654 -31.84 3.96 31.73
CA GLU A 654 -31.45 2.54 31.63
C GLU A 654 -31.86 1.95 30.25
N GLY A 655 -30.91 1.87 29.32
CA GLY A 655 -31.13 1.42 27.95
C GLY A 655 -30.30 2.10 26.84
N CYS A 656 -29.59 3.21 27.07
CA CYS A 656 -28.63 3.77 26.07
C CYS A 656 -27.55 2.71 25.81
N ASP A 657 -27.39 2.31 24.54
CA ASP A 657 -26.19 1.59 24.13
C ASP A 657 -25.00 2.53 24.22
N MET A 658 -24.26 2.48 25.32
CA MET A 658 -23.12 3.37 25.55
C MET A 658 -22.05 3.29 24.47
N GLY A 659 -21.92 2.15 23.77
CA GLY A 659 -21.02 2.02 22.62
C GLY A 659 -21.52 2.85 21.44
N TYR A 660 -22.81 2.74 21.13
CA TYR A 660 -23.45 3.57 20.10
C TYR A 660 -23.44 5.07 20.46
N CYS A 661 -23.72 5.40 21.73
CA CYS A 661 -23.71 6.76 22.26
C CYS A 661 -22.26 7.36 22.19
N ASP A 662 -21.20 6.56 22.44
CA ASP A 662 -19.77 6.94 22.26
C ASP A 662 -19.41 7.18 20.79
N LEU A 663 -19.78 6.24 19.91
CA LEU A 663 -19.52 6.34 18.46
C LEU A 663 -20.06 7.65 17.89
N LEU A 664 -21.33 7.97 18.19
CA LEU A 664 -22.00 9.18 17.72
C LEU A 664 -21.27 10.44 18.22
N LEU A 665 -20.90 10.55 19.49
CA LEU A 665 -20.26 11.78 19.97
C LEU A 665 -18.80 11.91 19.49
N SER A 666 -18.08 10.79 19.45
CA SER A 666 -16.62 10.76 19.37
C SER A 666 -16.07 10.44 17.97
N PRO A 667 -15.76 9.17 17.61
CA PRO A 667 -15.08 8.86 16.35
C PRO A 667 -15.89 9.25 15.13
N CYS A 668 -17.21 9.28 15.23
CA CYS A 668 -18.12 9.48 14.11
C CYS A 668 -18.90 10.79 14.20
N GLY A 669 -18.65 11.58 15.24
CA GLY A 669 -19.20 12.92 15.40
C GLY A 669 -18.11 13.96 15.24
N LEU A 670 -17.62 14.47 16.37
CA LEU A 670 -16.73 15.63 16.35
C LEU A 670 -15.34 15.31 15.78
N LEU A 671 -14.88 14.04 15.83
CA LEU A 671 -13.61 13.66 15.18
C LEU A 671 -13.72 13.71 13.66
N LEU A 672 -14.82 13.25 13.06
CA LEU A 672 -15.04 13.38 11.61
C LEU A 672 -15.20 14.84 11.20
N LEU A 673 -15.92 15.65 12.00
CA LEU A 673 -15.96 17.10 11.77
C LEU A 673 -14.55 17.69 11.70
N ASN A 674 -13.71 17.42 12.69
CA ASN A 674 -12.34 17.92 12.72
C ASN A 674 -11.54 17.43 11.50
N HIS A 675 -11.67 16.14 11.16
CA HIS A 675 -11.03 15.54 9.99
C HIS A 675 -11.44 16.22 8.67
N TYR A 676 -12.72 16.55 8.51
CA TYR A 676 -13.24 17.22 7.32
C TYR A 676 -12.70 18.65 7.22
N ARG A 677 -12.69 19.38 8.35
CA ARG A 677 -12.18 20.75 8.38
C ARG A 677 -10.65 20.81 8.26
N SER A 678 -9.91 19.82 8.76
CA SER A 678 -8.45 19.77 8.55
C SER A 678 -8.09 19.61 7.08
N TYR A 679 -8.82 18.78 6.33
CA TYR A 679 -8.60 18.67 4.88
C TYR A 679 -8.97 19.95 4.13
N LEU A 680 -10.03 20.66 4.56
CA LEU A 680 -10.33 21.99 4.03
C LEU A 680 -9.15 22.96 4.26
N HIS A 681 -8.58 22.98 5.47
CA HIS A 681 -7.43 23.83 5.79
C HIS A 681 -6.21 23.52 4.91
N SER A 682 -5.88 22.23 4.75
CA SER A 682 -4.76 21.79 3.90
C SER A 682 -4.96 22.25 2.46
N TYR A 683 -6.14 22.02 1.87
CA TYR A 683 -6.38 22.40 0.47
C TYR A 683 -6.45 23.91 0.27
N LEU A 684 -7.11 24.65 1.17
CA LEU A 684 -7.09 26.12 1.13
C LEU A 684 -5.66 26.67 1.28
N SER A 685 -4.80 25.99 2.05
CA SER A 685 -3.40 26.37 2.16
C SER A 685 -2.66 26.18 0.85
N LYS A 686 -2.84 25.04 0.16
CA LYS A 686 -2.30 24.82 -1.20
C LYS A 686 -2.80 25.86 -2.20
N LEU A 687 -4.09 26.19 -2.19
CA LEU A 687 -4.65 27.23 -3.07
C LEU A 687 -4.04 28.61 -2.80
N ASN A 688 -3.81 28.96 -1.54
CA ASN A 688 -3.18 30.23 -1.18
C ASN A 688 -1.69 30.29 -1.57
N GLU A 689 -1.00 29.15 -1.57
CA GLU A 689 0.39 29.07 -2.06
C GLU A 689 0.46 29.24 -3.59
N GLN A 690 -0.48 28.64 -4.31
CA GLN A 690 -0.59 28.77 -5.77
C GLN A 690 -1.04 30.18 -6.19
N CYS A 691 -1.95 30.78 -5.43
CA CYS A 691 -2.51 32.10 -5.66
C CYS A 691 -2.44 32.91 -4.35
N PRO A 692 -1.33 33.60 -4.06
CA PRO A 692 -1.19 34.41 -2.85
C PRO A 692 -2.32 35.43 -2.72
N GLU A 693 -2.79 35.63 -1.50
CA GLU A 693 -3.89 36.55 -1.14
C GLU A 693 -5.28 36.12 -1.63
N LEU A 694 -5.41 34.96 -2.30
CA LEU A 694 -6.71 34.41 -2.69
C LEU A 694 -7.57 34.04 -1.49
N ILE A 695 -6.94 33.53 -0.41
CA ILE A 695 -7.62 33.00 0.76
C ILE A 695 -7.53 33.98 1.92
N ASN A 696 -8.68 34.32 2.49
CA ASN A 696 -8.75 35.14 3.70
C ASN A 696 -8.11 34.41 4.89
N THR A 697 -7.09 35.01 5.49
CA THR A 697 -6.34 34.41 6.62
C THR A 697 -7.23 34.11 7.83
N LYS A 698 -8.37 34.81 7.98
CA LYS A 698 -9.37 34.51 9.02
C LYS A 698 -9.93 33.09 8.92
N ILE A 699 -10.06 32.55 7.71
CA ILE A 699 -10.59 31.19 7.47
C ILE A 699 -9.66 30.17 8.12
N LYS A 700 -8.35 30.27 7.86
CA LYS A 700 -7.35 29.35 8.42
C LYS A 700 -7.36 29.38 9.94
N SER A 701 -7.31 30.58 10.52
CA SER A 701 -7.35 30.73 11.98
C SER A 701 -8.67 30.25 12.60
N ALA A 702 -9.81 30.34 11.89
CA ALA A 702 -11.07 29.79 12.37
C ALA A 702 -11.05 28.26 12.41
N ILE A 703 -10.52 27.62 11.36
CA ILE A 703 -10.36 26.15 11.31
C ILE A 703 -9.38 25.67 12.38
N GLU A 704 -8.24 26.34 12.55
CA GLU A 704 -7.24 26.00 13.58
C GLU A 704 -7.83 26.08 14.99
N ARG A 705 -8.57 27.14 15.31
CA ARG A 705 -9.26 27.27 16.61
C ARG A 705 -10.28 26.17 16.85
N LEU A 706 -11.03 25.76 15.82
CA LEU A 706 -11.96 24.64 15.91
C LEU A 706 -11.21 23.34 16.21
N GLY A 707 -10.12 23.07 15.48
CA GLY A 707 -9.30 21.88 15.67
C GLY A 707 -8.62 21.81 17.03
N GLU A 708 -8.07 22.92 17.54
CA GLU A 708 -7.52 23.01 18.89
C GLU A 708 -8.58 22.73 19.98
N SER A 709 -9.84 23.05 19.69
CA SER A 709 -10.96 22.80 20.60
C SER A 709 -11.45 21.35 20.58
N ILE A 710 -11.03 20.56 19.59
CA ILE A 710 -11.32 19.13 19.44
C ILE A 710 -9.98 18.38 19.57
N PRO A 711 -9.50 18.07 20.79
CA PRO A 711 -8.15 17.54 21.00
C PRO A 711 -7.92 16.26 20.21
N ALA A 712 -6.68 16.09 19.74
CA ALA A 712 -6.24 14.92 18.99
C ALA A 712 -6.59 13.63 19.76
N ALA A 713 -7.23 12.70 19.04
CA ALA A 713 -7.61 11.41 19.58
C ALA A 713 -6.35 10.61 19.94
N ASN A 714 -6.28 10.11 21.17
CA ASN A 714 -5.50 8.90 21.41
C ASN A 714 -6.31 7.74 20.81
N TYR A 715 -6.06 7.44 19.54
CA TYR A 715 -6.53 6.26 18.79
C TYR A 715 -8.00 5.86 19.03
N THR A 716 -8.96 6.62 18.50
CA THR A 716 -10.44 6.37 18.40
C THR A 716 -11.38 7.11 19.36
N ARG A 717 -10.87 7.88 20.34
CA ARG A 717 -11.73 8.59 21.31
C ARG A 717 -11.39 10.06 21.52
N ILE A 718 -12.42 10.90 21.63
CA ILE A 718 -12.34 12.27 22.13
C ILE A 718 -12.05 12.22 23.62
N ASP A 719 -10.98 12.89 24.02
CA ASP A 719 -10.64 13.06 25.43
C ASP A 719 -11.51 14.18 26.04
N LEU A 720 -12.73 13.83 26.43
CA LEU A 720 -13.68 14.75 27.09
C LEU A 720 -13.08 15.37 28.36
N ALA A 721 -12.13 14.68 29.01
CA ALA A 721 -11.43 15.21 30.16
C ALA A 721 -10.62 16.47 29.80
N LYS A 722 -9.95 16.44 28.64
CA LYS A 722 -9.16 17.57 28.15
C LYS A 722 -10.00 18.72 27.60
N CYS A 723 -11.08 18.45 26.86
CA CYS A 723 -11.83 19.50 26.16
C CYS A 723 -13.07 20.02 26.89
N VAL A 724 -13.60 19.26 27.86
CA VAL A 724 -14.81 19.63 28.59
C VAL A 724 -14.55 19.81 30.07
N ASP A 725 -14.13 18.77 30.78
CA ASP A 725 -13.94 18.80 32.23
C ASP A 725 -12.98 17.68 32.70
N PRO A 726 -11.84 18.00 33.34
CA PRO A 726 -10.85 17.01 33.78
C PRO A 726 -11.37 15.95 34.77
N SER A 727 -12.53 16.18 35.38
CA SER A 727 -13.19 15.18 36.25
C SER A 727 -13.88 14.06 35.48
N ILE A 728 -14.05 14.19 34.15
CA ILE A 728 -14.62 13.13 33.31
C ILE A 728 -13.54 12.07 33.07
N THR A 729 -13.61 10.96 33.79
CA THR A 729 -12.63 9.87 33.69
C THR A 729 -13.04 8.77 32.71
N ASP A 730 -14.33 8.68 32.39
CA ASP A 730 -14.88 7.68 31.48
C ASP A 730 -16.21 8.14 30.85
N PHE A 731 -16.60 7.49 29.75
CA PHE A 731 -17.79 7.85 28.98
C PHE A 731 -19.12 7.52 29.72
N SER A 732 -19.11 6.57 30.67
CA SER A 732 -20.30 6.21 31.45
C SER A 732 -20.78 7.35 32.37
N MET A 733 -19.89 8.29 32.69
CA MET A 733 -20.25 9.53 33.41
C MET A 733 -21.26 10.39 32.65
N LEU A 734 -21.48 10.16 31.35
CA LEU A 734 -22.56 10.80 30.60
C LEU A 734 -23.96 10.34 30.99
N HIS A 735 -24.13 9.34 31.87
CA HIS A 735 -25.43 9.13 32.53
C HIS A 735 -25.78 10.29 33.49
N ASP A 736 -24.78 11.01 34.00
CA ASP A 736 -25.01 12.19 34.81
C ASP A 736 -25.38 13.39 33.93
N ARG A 737 -26.61 13.89 34.13
CA ARG A 737 -27.13 15.09 33.47
C ARG A 737 -26.23 16.32 33.62
N VAL A 738 -25.54 16.47 34.75
CA VAL A 738 -24.60 17.58 34.99
C VAL A 738 -23.41 17.50 34.03
N VAL A 739 -22.87 16.30 33.82
CA VAL A 739 -21.78 16.06 32.87
C VAL A 739 -22.26 16.31 31.44
N ARG A 740 -23.42 15.77 31.04
CA ARG A 740 -23.99 16.02 29.71
C ARG A 740 -24.23 17.50 29.41
N LYS A 741 -24.65 18.29 30.41
CA LYS A 741 -24.80 19.74 30.26
C LYS A 741 -23.48 20.44 29.94
N LYS A 742 -22.37 19.99 30.53
CA LYS A 742 -21.03 20.53 30.21
C LYS A 742 -20.61 20.18 28.80
N VAL A 743 -20.84 18.93 28.37
CA VAL A 743 -20.57 18.50 26.98
C VAL A 743 -21.44 19.26 25.99
N ALA A 744 -22.74 19.41 26.25
CA ALA A 744 -23.64 20.19 25.39
C ALA A 744 -23.18 21.67 25.27
N ALA A 745 -22.70 22.26 26.36
CA ALA A 745 -22.13 23.62 26.32
C ALA A 745 -20.81 23.69 25.54
N HIS A 746 -20.04 22.60 25.47
CA HIS A 746 -18.87 22.50 24.62
C HIS A 746 -19.26 22.39 23.13
N VAL A 747 -20.21 21.52 22.79
CA VAL A 747 -20.78 21.39 21.43
C VAL A 747 -21.34 22.71 20.92
N GLU A 748 -22.02 23.49 21.77
CA GLU A 748 -22.49 24.85 21.43
C GLU A 748 -21.35 25.82 21.07
N ARG A 749 -20.17 25.69 21.71
CA ARG A 749 -18.99 26.49 21.34
C ARG A 749 -18.44 26.06 19.99
N LEU A 750 -18.33 24.75 19.76
CA LEU A 750 -17.88 24.20 18.47
C LEU A 750 -18.78 24.64 17.33
N LYS A 751 -20.11 24.65 17.53
CA LYS A 751 -21.08 25.17 16.55
C LYS A 751 -20.76 26.60 16.11
N LYS A 752 -20.43 27.48 17.06
CA LYS A 752 -20.09 28.89 16.76
C LYS A 752 -18.78 28.99 15.99
N MET A 753 -17.78 28.22 16.40
CA MET A 753 -16.48 28.16 15.70
C MET A 753 -16.63 27.63 14.28
N ASP A 754 -17.44 26.61 14.06
CA ASP A 754 -17.73 26.08 12.72
C ASP A 754 -18.46 27.12 11.85
N GLN A 755 -19.44 27.83 12.42
CA GLN A 755 -20.13 28.92 11.70
C GLN A 755 -19.18 30.06 11.30
N GLU A 756 -18.21 30.41 12.15
CA GLU A 756 -17.18 31.41 11.81
C GLU A 756 -16.36 31.02 10.57
N ILE A 757 -16.15 29.72 10.32
CA ILE A 757 -15.46 29.23 9.11
C ILE A 757 -16.32 29.55 7.88
N PHE A 758 -17.61 29.20 7.90
CA PHE A 758 -18.53 29.50 6.80
C PHE A 758 -18.64 30.99 6.56
N ASP A 759 -18.85 31.79 7.61
CA ASP A 759 -18.98 33.24 7.50
C ASP A 759 -17.71 33.85 6.89
N SER A 760 -16.52 33.38 7.32
CA SER A 760 -15.24 33.86 6.79
C SER A 760 -15.03 33.54 5.30
N ILE A 761 -15.51 32.38 4.84
CA ILE A 761 -15.45 31.96 3.42
C ILE A 761 -16.43 32.78 2.57
N LEU A 762 -17.61 33.09 3.11
CA LEU A 762 -18.65 33.83 2.40
C LEU A 762 -18.40 35.35 2.37
N GLU A 763 -17.63 35.89 3.31
CA GLU A 763 -17.23 37.30 3.37
C GLU A 763 -16.03 37.65 2.47
N SER A 764 -15.12 36.69 2.24
CA SER A 764 -14.05 36.80 1.22
C SER A 764 -14.62 36.70 -0.18
#